data_AF-A0A090VKH1-F1
#
_entry.id   AF-A0A090VKH1-F1
#
_cell.length_a   1.000
_cell.length_b   1.000
_cell.length_c   1.000
_cell.angle_alpha   90.00
_cell.angle_beta   90.00
_cell.angle_gamma   90.00
#
_symmetry.space_group_name_H-M   'P 1'
#
loop_
_entity.id
_entity.type
_entity.pdbx_description
1 polymer ?
#
loop_
_entity_poly.entity_id
_entity_poly.type
_entity_poly.pdbx_seq_one_letter_code
_entity_poly.pdbx_strand_id
1 'polypeptide(L)'
;MGKARYFDQRFVPALEAFNYILYKYPASDKINQAKVWREKTNIRLENDELAIKNLKRLLRQEDLEGQDLADATSMLAQAYINTKSLDSAVTQLEIAANATKSNDERGRYRFIQGQLYNKLGYKDSANIVFDAVIALNRKTPRMYMISAHLEKIKNFDYNNGDKLLLAELLEDLETNRENRPFLDKIYHVIGTHYLKNQSVELASRYFNKSLQTNTRDQKLKARNYEILGDMTFDKRLYADAGAYYDSTMANLKLNSKPYRIIKRKRDNLEDVIYYEGIAKVTDSILSLANLSEAEKLTYFEKYVIDLKEKAKAEEKKQEALKRNAGLATVNNQVGNKAPGLGGAGVPGKSAGFYFYNPTTVAFGKNEFLKVWGDRPLEDNWRWSNKAQSSGGNTAGTTGEIAANASEEQRFNPQFYISKIPSDTKVIDSILKERNYAYYQLGLIYKEKFKEYNLAKNKFQELLQSNPEERLVLPSKYNLYKIYDILGENDEATIAKTDIVATYPKSRYAAILTNPDTVDSKDENSPSTLYENVYDIHLAQDYETVIAQSEEHIITFDGEPIVPKFELLKATALGRLYGFEDYRKAINYIAVTYANTPEGQQAQRMANDMLPKLESKEFVNDSVSDHFKVIFKFNRAKTDKIETFKTTLDEVLKNVRYYKLKSSVDVYDTNTTFVVVHGLQNAQVAKTFRQILLDEDAKKIKAPFFVVSSKNYQILQIHKNLDTYLSLNNP
;
A
#
# COMPACT_ATOMS: atom_id res chain seq x y z
N MET A 1 19.47 1.95 -42.71
CA MET A 1 19.23 0.68 -41.98
C MET A 1 19.54 0.77 -40.49
N GLY A 2 20.77 1.11 -40.07
CA GLY A 2 21.14 1.19 -38.64
C GLY A 2 20.22 2.08 -37.79
N LYS A 3 19.89 3.30 -38.26
CA LYS A 3 18.94 4.19 -37.57
C LYS A 3 17.55 3.57 -37.40
N ALA A 4 17.03 2.87 -38.40
CA ALA A 4 15.73 2.19 -38.32
C ALA A 4 15.74 1.08 -37.26
N ARG A 5 16.79 0.23 -37.26
CA ARG A 5 16.98 -0.81 -36.23
C ARG A 5 17.06 -0.22 -34.83
N TYR A 6 17.70 0.94 -34.67
CA TYR A 6 17.75 1.66 -33.38
C TYR A 6 16.36 2.11 -32.93
N PHE A 7 15.54 2.68 -33.81
CA PHE A 7 14.19 3.12 -33.47
C PHE A 7 13.24 1.94 -33.19
N ASP A 8 13.48 0.78 -33.81
CA ASP A 8 12.80 -0.49 -33.49
C ASP A 8 13.31 -1.14 -32.18
N GLN A 9 14.18 -0.46 -31.42
CA GLN A 9 14.81 -0.96 -30.18
C GLN A 9 15.68 -2.21 -30.37
N ARG A 10 16.07 -2.52 -31.61
CA ARG A 10 17.00 -3.60 -31.95
C ARG A 10 18.44 -3.09 -31.89
N PHE A 11 18.91 -2.84 -30.67
CA PHE A 11 20.19 -2.15 -30.45
C PHE A 11 21.42 -2.96 -30.91
N VAL A 12 21.47 -4.28 -30.67
CA VAL A 12 22.60 -5.11 -31.14
C VAL A 12 22.69 -5.13 -32.69
N PRO A 13 21.60 -5.41 -33.44
CA PRO A 13 21.62 -5.27 -34.90
C PRO A 13 21.89 -3.85 -35.41
N ALA A 14 21.50 -2.81 -34.67
CA ALA A 14 21.83 -1.43 -35.01
C ALA A 14 23.33 -1.18 -34.87
N LEU A 15 23.93 -1.64 -33.77
CA LEU A 15 25.36 -1.53 -33.49
C LEU A 15 26.20 -2.22 -34.56
N GLU A 16 25.82 -3.44 -34.96
CA GLU A 16 26.45 -4.17 -36.07
C GLU A 16 26.41 -3.36 -37.38
N ALA A 17 25.25 -2.79 -37.72
CA ALA A 17 25.10 -1.99 -38.94
C ALA A 17 25.98 -0.74 -38.93
N PHE A 18 26.13 -0.06 -37.79
CA PHE A 18 27.04 1.08 -37.68
C PHE A 18 28.51 0.65 -37.73
N ASN A 19 28.88 -0.44 -37.05
CA ASN A 19 30.24 -1.00 -37.12
C ASN A 19 30.62 -1.42 -38.54
N TYR A 20 29.68 -1.97 -39.30
CA TYR A 20 29.89 -2.32 -40.70
C TYR A 20 30.25 -1.09 -41.55
N ILE A 21 29.56 0.03 -41.35
CA ILE A 21 29.87 1.30 -42.04
C ILE A 21 31.29 1.77 -41.67
N LEU A 22 31.61 1.76 -40.38
CA LEU A 22 32.92 2.20 -39.88
C LEU A 22 34.08 1.34 -40.41
N TYR A 23 33.83 0.05 -40.65
CA TYR A 23 34.83 -0.89 -41.17
C TYR A 23 34.97 -0.82 -42.71
N LYS A 24 33.85 -0.83 -43.44
CA LYS A 24 33.85 -0.93 -44.91
C LYS A 24 33.96 0.40 -45.63
N TYR A 25 33.54 1.50 -45.00
CA TYR A 25 33.49 2.82 -45.62
C TYR A 25 34.14 3.92 -44.76
N PRO A 26 35.42 3.76 -44.35
CA PRO A 26 36.10 4.70 -43.45
C PRO A 26 36.26 6.12 -44.04
N ALA A 27 36.28 6.26 -45.36
CA ALA A 27 36.43 7.54 -46.07
C ALA A 27 35.09 8.26 -46.38
N SER A 28 33.96 7.79 -45.84
CA SER A 28 32.65 8.42 -46.09
C SER A 28 32.54 9.80 -45.42
N ASP A 29 31.89 10.74 -46.10
CA ASP A 29 31.50 12.04 -45.55
C ASP A 29 30.57 11.95 -44.32
N LYS A 30 29.88 10.81 -44.14
CA LYS A 30 29.00 10.52 -43.00
C LYS A 30 29.66 9.70 -41.90
N ILE A 31 30.98 9.50 -41.95
CA ILE A 31 31.69 8.65 -40.99
C ILE A 31 31.51 9.13 -39.54
N ASN A 32 31.55 10.43 -39.31
CA ASN A 32 31.40 11.01 -37.97
C ASN A 32 29.98 10.82 -37.44
N GLN A 33 28.96 10.95 -38.30
CA GLN A 33 27.59 10.59 -37.93
C GLN A 33 27.47 9.11 -37.56
N ALA A 34 28.10 8.21 -38.32
CA ALA A 34 28.10 6.78 -38.00
C ALA A 34 28.77 6.50 -36.64
N LYS A 35 29.88 7.20 -36.30
CA LYS A 35 30.52 7.12 -34.99
C LYS A 35 29.56 7.56 -33.88
N VAL A 36 28.88 8.70 -34.02
CA VAL A 36 27.91 9.19 -33.01
C VAL A 36 26.74 8.23 -32.83
N TRP A 37 26.18 7.71 -33.93
CA TRP A 37 25.06 6.76 -33.87
C TRP A 37 25.46 5.41 -33.27
N ARG A 38 26.70 4.96 -33.47
CA ARG A 38 27.26 3.80 -32.75
C ARG A 38 27.23 4.06 -31.24
N GLU A 39 27.72 5.22 -30.79
CA GLU A 39 27.76 5.53 -29.35
C GLU A 39 26.38 5.75 -28.75
N LYS A 40 25.46 6.37 -29.49
CA LYS A 40 24.05 6.44 -29.12
C LYS A 40 23.43 5.06 -28.88
N THR A 41 23.87 4.07 -29.64
CA THR A 41 23.46 2.66 -29.46
C THR A 41 24.13 2.04 -28.24
N ASN A 42 25.42 2.30 -28.01
CA ASN A 42 26.14 1.85 -26.80
C ASN A 42 25.50 2.40 -25.51
N ILE A 43 25.09 3.67 -25.48
CA ILE A 43 24.37 4.28 -24.35
C ILE A 43 23.06 3.53 -24.05
N ARG A 44 22.34 3.05 -25.08
CA ARG A 44 21.13 2.23 -24.88
C ARG A 44 21.40 0.82 -24.39
N LEU A 45 22.61 0.32 -24.65
CA LEU A 45 23.11 -0.97 -24.16
C LEU A 45 23.82 -0.84 -22.80
N GLU A 46 23.66 0.31 -22.11
CA GLU A 46 24.28 0.59 -20.81
C GLU A 46 25.82 0.64 -20.83
N ASN A 47 26.42 0.77 -22.02
CA ASN A 47 27.86 0.90 -22.22
C ASN A 47 28.29 2.38 -22.21
N ASP A 48 27.89 3.12 -21.17
CA ASP A 48 28.07 4.59 -21.08
C ASP A 48 29.55 5.01 -21.05
N GLU A 49 30.41 4.30 -20.32
CA GLU A 49 31.84 4.65 -20.21
C GLU A 49 32.57 4.54 -21.56
N LEU A 50 32.25 3.50 -22.32
CA LEU A 50 32.79 3.28 -23.67
C LEU A 50 32.31 4.39 -24.61
N ALA A 51 31.02 4.76 -24.53
CA ALA A 51 30.46 5.86 -25.30
C ALA A 51 31.15 7.19 -24.97
N ILE A 52 31.36 7.50 -23.68
CA ILE A 52 32.07 8.70 -23.23
C ILE A 52 33.49 8.73 -23.81
N LYS A 53 34.25 7.63 -23.68
CA LYS A 53 35.62 7.54 -24.20
C LYS A 53 35.66 7.79 -25.70
N ASN A 54 34.77 7.17 -26.46
CA ASN A 54 34.73 7.27 -27.91
C ASN A 54 34.26 8.65 -28.39
N LEU A 55 33.25 9.24 -27.76
CA LEU A 55 32.78 10.60 -28.09
C LEU A 55 33.82 11.66 -27.74
N LYS A 56 34.51 11.54 -26.60
CA LYS A 56 35.65 12.42 -26.27
C LYS A 56 36.78 12.31 -27.30
N ARG A 57 37.09 11.09 -27.74
CA ARG A 57 38.09 10.86 -28.78
C ARG A 57 37.67 11.50 -30.10
N LEU A 58 36.40 11.32 -30.50
CA LEU A 58 35.83 11.92 -31.69
C LEU A 58 35.99 13.45 -31.68
N LEU A 59 35.55 14.10 -30.61
CA LEU A 59 35.61 15.56 -30.44
C LEU A 59 37.04 16.13 -30.35
N ARG A 60 38.06 15.29 -30.08
CA ARG A 60 39.47 15.71 -30.08
C ARG A 60 40.16 15.53 -31.42
N GLN A 61 39.72 14.55 -32.20
CA GLN A 61 40.39 14.14 -33.44
C GLN A 61 39.79 14.78 -34.68
N GLU A 62 38.50 15.10 -34.63
CA GLU A 62 37.75 15.67 -35.74
C GLU A 62 37.25 17.05 -35.36
N ASP A 63 37.27 17.99 -36.30
CA ASP A 63 36.63 19.29 -36.13
C ASP A 63 35.15 19.16 -36.58
N LEU A 64 34.24 19.09 -35.60
CA LEU A 64 32.82 18.93 -35.87
C LEU A 64 32.11 20.27 -35.75
N GLU A 65 31.27 20.58 -36.73
CA GLU A 65 30.47 21.81 -36.74
C GLU A 65 28.97 21.52 -36.94
N GLY A 66 28.15 22.49 -36.53
CA GLY A 66 26.70 22.45 -36.72
C GLY A 66 26.04 21.20 -36.12
N GLN A 67 25.25 20.49 -36.93
CA GLN A 67 24.44 19.38 -36.43
C GLN A 67 25.26 18.18 -35.94
N ASP A 68 26.41 17.89 -36.58
CA ASP A 68 27.23 16.75 -36.18
C ASP A 68 27.89 17.00 -34.81
N LEU A 69 28.25 18.25 -34.51
CA LEU A 69 28.69 18.68 -33.18
C LEU A 69 27.55 18.56 -32.15
N ALA A 70 26.35 19.01 -32.51
CA ALA A 70 25.19 18.93 -31.63
C ALA A 70 24.80 17.48 -31.28
N ASP A 71 24.83 16.59 -32.27
CA ASP A 71 24.55 15.17 -32.08
C ASP A 71 25.62 14.52 -31.17
N ALA A 72 26.91 14.80 -31.41
CA ALA A 72 28.00 14.23 -30.61
C ALA A 72 27.95 14.70 -29.14
N THR A 73 27.80 16.00 -28.93
CA THR A 73 27.79 16.61 -27.58
C THR A 73 26.50 16.30 -26.82
N SER A 74 25.33 16.23 -27.48
CA SER A 74 24.10 15.79 -26.81
C SER A 74 24.14 14.33 -26.37
N MET A 75 24.76 13.43 -27.15
CA MET A 75 24.96 12.05 -26.73
C MET A 75 25.99 11.94 -25.60
N LEU A 76 27.05 12.76 -25.63
CA LEU A 76 28.01 12.82 -24.53
C LEU A 76 27.35 13.32 -23.25
N ALA A 77 26.47 14.34 -23.35
CA ALA A 77 25.65 14.80 -22.23
C ALA A 77 24.77 13.69 -21.67
N GLN A 78 24.08 12.92 -22.53
CA GLN A 78 23.25 11.81 -22.08
C GLN A 78 24.05 10.74 -21.32
N ALA A 79 25.24 10.38 -21.81
CA ALA A 79 26.11 9.42 -21.12
C ALA A 79 26.60 9.94 -19.77
N TYR A 80 26.88 11.25 -19.68
CA TYR A 80 27.20 11.89 -18.41
C TYR A 80 26.01 11.92 -17.43
N ILE A 81 24.78 12.11 -17.91
CA ILE A 81 23.59 12.00 -17.06
C ILE A 81 23.46 10.58 -16.48
N ASN A 82 23.68 9.55 -17.29
CA ASN A 82 23.61 8.15 -16.86
C ASN A 82 24.67 7.82 -15.81
N THR A 83 25.90 8.30 -16.00
CA THR A 83 27.02 8.16 -15.05
C THR A 83 26.99 9.17 -13.89
N LYS A 84 25.91 9.97 -13.77
CA LYS A 84 25.68 10.98 -12.72
C LYS A 84 26.67 12.15 -12.70
N SER A 85 27.43 12.37 -13.77
CA SER A 85 28.34 13.52 -13.95
C SER A 85 27.60 14.76 -14.47
N LEU A 86 26.71 15.32 -13.65
CA LEU A 86 25.72 16.33 -14.10
C LEU A 86 26.35 17.64 -14.58
N ASP A 87 27.39 18.16 -13.92
CA ASP A 87 28.05 19.41 -14.34
C ASP A 87 28.62 19.28 -15.75
N SER A 88 29.27 18.15 -16.04
CA SER A 88 29.78 17.85 -17.37
C SER A 88 28.65 17.75 -18.39
N ALA A 89 27.51 17.14 -18.04
CA ALA A 89 26.35 17.09 -18.92
C ALA A 89 25.80 18.47 -19.28
N VAL A 90 25.70 19.39 -18.31
CA VAL A 90 25.24 20.77 -18.52
C VAL A 90 26.10 21.50 -19.55
N THR A 91 27.43 21.40 -19.44
CA THR A 91 28.34 22.05 -20.41
C THR A 91 28.18 21.49 -21.82
N GLN A 92 27.98 20.17 -21.97
CA GLN A 92 27.79 19.56 -23.28
C GLN A 92 26.43 19.91 -23.89
N LEU A 93 25.38 20.07 -23.07
CA LEU A 93 24.07 20.54 -23.55
C LEU A 93 24.09 22.00 -24.03
N GLU A 94 24.90 22.85 -23.40
CA GLU A 94 25.13 24.23 -23.87
C GLU A 94 25.66 24.22 -25.31
N ILE A 95 26.72 23.45 -25.55
CA ILE A 95 27.33 23.31 -26.88
C ILE A 95 26.30 22.75 -27.87
N ALA A 96 25.59 21.68 -27.49
CA ALA A 96 24.59 21.06 -28.36
C ALA A 96 23.46 22.01 -28.76
N ALA A 97 22.94 22.79 -27.81
CA ALA A 97 21.86 23.75 -28.04
C ALA A 97 22.27 24.91 -28.96
N ASN A 98 23.53 25.33 -28.90
CA ASN A 98 24.07 26.40 -29.74
C ASN A 98 24.42 25.90 -31.15
N ALA A 99 24.84 24.64 -31.28
CA ALA A 99 25.26 24.06 -32.56
C ALA A 99 24.10 23.49 -33.41
N THR A 100 22.98 23.06 -32.78
CA THR A 100 21.86 22.43 -33.52
C THR A 100 21.15 23.41 -34.46
N LYS A 101 20.77 22.90 -35.62
CA LYS A 101 19.94 23.61 -36.61
C LYS A 101 18.44 23.50 -36.30
N SER A 102 18.03 22.53 -35.48
CA SER A 102 16.63 22.25 -35.15
C SER A 102 16.19 23.02 -33.90
N ASN A 103 15.12 23.81 -34.04
CA ASN A 103 14.53 24.52 -32.89
C ASN A 103 13.88 23.55 -31.88
N ASP A 104 13.38 22.40 -32.33
CA ASP A 104 12.85 21.34 -31.46
C ASP A 104 13.96 20.74 -30.58
N GLU A 105 15.10 20.40 -31.19
CA GLU A 105 16.26 19.90 -30.45
C GLU A 105 16.83 20.97 -29.52
N ARG A 106 16.91 22.23 -29.98
CA ARG A 106 17.34 23.34 -29.15
C ARG A 106 16.46 23.48 -27.91
N GLY A 107 15.14 23.49 -28.10
CA GLY A 107 14.16 23.54 -27.01
C GLY A 107 14.34 22.37 -26.05
N ARG A 108 14.53 21.16 -26.57
CA ARG A 108 14.77 19.96 -25.75
C ARG A 108 16.07 20.02 -24.96
N TYR A 109 17.19 20.38 -25.59
CA TYR A 109 18.50 20.44 -24.93
C TYR A 109 18.51 21.50 -23.83
N ARG A 110 17.99 22.69 -24.13
CA ARG A 110 17.83 23.76 -23.14
C ARG A 110 16.91 23.33 -22.00
N PHE A 111 15.77 22.70 -22.30
CA PHE A 111 14.88 22.22 -21.24
C PHE A 111 15.56 21.21 -20.30
N ILE A 112 16.29 20.23 -20.85
CA ILE A 112 17.07 19.26 -20.04
C ILE A 112 18.16 19.98 -19.25
N GLN A 113 18.86 20.95 -19.86
CA GLN A 113 19.90 21.74 -19.19
C GLN A 113 19.32 22.49 -17.97
N GLY A 114 18.16 23.13 -18.10
CA GLY A 114 17.46 23.76 -16.98
C GLY A 114 17.07 22.77 -15.87
N GLN A 115 16.61 21.58 -16.22
CA GLN A 115 16.32 20.52 -15.23
C GLN A 115 17.58 20.07 -14.48
N LEU A 116 18.73 20.00 -15.16
CA LEU A 116 20.00 19.68 -14.53
C LEU A 116 20.46 20.79 -13.59
N TYR A 117 20.35 22.05 -13.99
CA TYR A 117 20.62 23.20 -13.11
C TYR A 117 19.75 23.18 -11.85
N ASN A 118 18.44 22.89 -11.99
CA ASN A 118 17.54 22.71 -10.84
C ASN A 118 18.01 21.59 -9.91
N LYS A 119 18.46 20.46 -10.46
CA LYS A 119 18.97 19.33 -9.68
C LYS A 119 20.27 19.64 -8.95
N LEU A 120 21.09 20.53 -9.51
CA LEU A 120 22.33 21.04 -8.91
C LEU A 120 22.09 22.18 -7.89
N GLY A 121 20.87 22.72 -7.82
CA GLY A 121 20.50 23.81 -6.92
C GLY A 121 20.67 25.22 -7.53
N TYR A 122 21.14 25.34 -8.77
CA TYR A 122 21.36 26.61 -9.46
C TYR A 122 20.06 27.15 -10.11
N LYS A 123 19.12 27.61 -9.29
CA LYS A 123 17.78 28.05 -9.75
C LYS A 123 17.83 29.23 -10.73
N ASP A 124 18.71 30.21 -10.50
CA ASP A 124 18.82 31.38 -11.38
C ASP A 124 19.31 30.99 -12.77
N SER A 125 20.36 30.16 -12.84
CA SER A 125 20.85 29.60 -14.10
C SER A 125 19.80 28.74 -14.79
N ALA A 126 19.03 27.95 -14.04
CA ALA A 126 17.93 27.18 -14.60
C ALA A 126 16.86 28.08 -15.23
N ASN A 127 16.47 29.16 -14.53
CA ASN A 127 15.45 30.11 -15.01
C ASN A 127 15.88 30.80 -16.31
N ILE A 128 17.14 31.22 -16.42
CA ILE A 128 17.70 31.80 -17.66
C ILE A 128 17.57 30.82 -18.83
N VAL A 129 17.90 29.55 -18.61
CA VAL A 129 17.81 28.52 -19.64
C VAL A 129 16.35 28.21 -20.00
N PHE A 130 15.44 28.20 -19.02
CA PHE A 130 14.01 28.05 -19.28
C PHE A 130 13.44 29.23 -20.06
N ASP A 131 13.90 30.45 -19.82
CA ASP A 131 13.53 31.62 -20.62
C ASP A 131 13.97 31.48 -22.07
N ALA A 132 15.15 30.91 -22.32
CA ALA A 132 15.58 30.59 -23.69
C ALA A 132 14.65 29.56 -24.37
N VAL A 133 14.07 28.61 -23.63
CA VAL A 133 13.05 27.67 -24.15
C VAL A 133 11.75 28.40 -24.46
N ILE A 134 11.29 29.26 -23.54
CA ILE A 134 10.05 30.03 -23.70
C ILE A 134 10.13 30.97 -24.91
N ALA A 135 11.29 31.60 -25.11
CA ALA A 135 11.55 32.51 -26.24
C ALA A 135 11.45 31.82 -27.62
N LEU A 136 11.57 30.49 -27.70
CA LEU A 136 11.36 29.75 -28.96
C LEU A 136 9.88 29.76 -29.38
N ASN A 137 8.94 29.95 -28.44
CA ASN A 137 7.51 30.05 -28.69
C ASN A 137 7.01 28.93 -29.63
N ARG A 138 6.41 29.26 -30.79
CA ARG A 138 5.88 28.29 -31.77
C ARG A 138 6.95 27.53 -32.58
N LYS A 139 8.25 27.85 -32.41
CA LYS A 139 9.34 27.17 -33.12
C LYS A 139 9.69 25.81 -32.53
N THR A 140 9.20 25.50 -31.33
CA THR A 140 9.41 24.23 -30.62
C THR A 140 8.06 23.65 -30.19
N PRO A 141 7.91 22.33 -29.97
CA PRO A 141 6.70 21.78 -29.41
C PRO A 141 6.29 22.47 -28.12
N ARG A 142 5.01 22.83 -28.03
CA ARG A 142 4.42 23.59 -26.91
C ARG A 142 4.70 22.96 -25.55
N MET A 143 4.81 21.63 -25.49
CA MET A 143 5.12 20.90 -24.26
C MET A 143 6.39 21.41 -23.57
N TYR A 144 7.44 21.79 -24.31
CA TYR A 144 8.67 22.32 -23.72
C TYR A 144 8.46 23.72 -23.14
N MET A 145 7.75 24.59 -23.86
CA MET A 145 7.40 25.94 -23.39
C MET A 145 6.59 25.88 -22.09
N ILE A 146 5.53 25.05 -22.06
CA ILE A 146 4.70 24.89 -20.85
C ILE A 146 5.53 24.30 -19.72
N SER A 147 6.30 23.23 -19.96
CA SER A 147 7.12 22.63 -18.92
C SER A 147 8.17 23.62 -18.39
N ALA A 148 8.76 24.46 -19.24
CA ALA A 148 9.69 25.51 -18.83
C ALA A 148 9.03 26.56 -17.93
N HIS A 149 7.83 27.05 -18.28
CA HIS A 149 7.05 27.92 -17.38
C HIS A 149 6.79 27.24 -16.02
N LEU A 150 6.34 25.99 -16.04
CA LEU A 150 6.04 25.23 -14.82
C LEU A 150 7.27 25.02 -13.93
N GLU A 151 8.45 24.76 -14.52
CA GLU A 151 9.71 24.64 -13.77
C GLU A 151 10.17 25.99 -13.19
N LYS A 152 10.01 27.10 -13.94
CA LYS A 152 10.27 28.45 -13.40
C LYS A 152 9.37 28.77 -12.21
N ILE A 153 8.08 28.42 -12.28
CA ILE A 153 7.13 28.62 -11.18
C ILE A 153 7.56 27.82 -9.95
N LYS A 154 8.06 26.60 -10.11
CA LYS A 154 8.60 25.80 -8.98
C LYS A 154 9.82 26.46 -8.34
N ASN A 155 10.61 27.18 -9.12
CA ASN A 155 11.79 27.93 -8.67
C ASN A 155 11.46 29.28 -8.03
N PHE A 156 10.21 29.74 -8.09
CA PHE A 156 9.80 31.04 -7.57
C PHE A 156 10.19 31.22 -6.09
N ASP A 157 10.78 32.38 -5.78
CA ASP A 157 11.10 32.80 -4.43
C ASP A 157 9.89 33.50 -3.81
N TYR A 158 9.24 32.84 -2.85
CA TYR A 158 8.05 33.36 -2.18
C TYR A 158 8.33 34.49 -1.19
N ASN A 159 9.60 34.73 -0.84
CA ASN A 159 9.99 35.77 0.10
C ASN A 159 10.21 37.11 -0.62
N ASN A 160 10.92 37.08 -1.76
CA ASN A 160 11.33 38.29 -2.48
C ASN A 160 10.62 38.48 -3.84
N GLY A 161 9.96 37.45 -4.36
CA GLY A 161 9.33 37.48 -5.68
C GLY A 161 7.97 38.18 -5.68
N ASP A 162 7.62 38.75 -6.84
CA ASP A 162 6.31 39.37 -7.06
C ASP A 162 5.22 38.30 -7.23
N LYS A 163 4.37 38.17 -6.22
CA LYS A 163 3.29 37.18 -6.17
C LYS A 163 2.13 37.53 -7.12
N LEU A 164 1.94 38.82 -7.44
CA LEU A 164 0.88 39.26 -8.34
C LEU A 164 1.21 38.85 -9.77
N LEU A 165 2.44 39.13 -10.21
CA LEU A 165 2.92 38.70 -11.54
C LEU A 165 2.89 37.17 -11.70
N LEU A 166 3.17 36.42 -10.62
CA LEU A 166 3.05 34.97 -10.65
C LEU A 166 1.59 34.52 -10.79
N ALA A 167 0.65 35.16 -10.10
CA ALA A 167 -0.77 34.84 -10.20
C ALA A 167 -1.31 35.11 -11.61
N GLU A 168 -0.95 36.25 -12.21
CA GLU A 168 -1.30 36.60 -13.59
C GLU A 168 -0.75 35.56 -14.58
N LEU A 169 0.52 35.16 -14.44
CA LEU A 169 1.12 34.11 -15.27
C LEU A 169 0.38 32.77 -15.15
N LEU A 170 -0.04 32.39 -13.93
CA LEU A 170 -0.78 31.15 -13.71
C LEU A 170 -2.17 31.18 -14.35
N GLU A 171 -2.86 32.32 -14.26
CA GLU A 171 -4.16 32.55 -14.91
C GLU A 171 -4.04 32.51 -16.44
N ASP A 172 -3.03 33.15 -17.00
CA ASP A 172 -2.73 33.11 -18.44
C ASP A 172 -2.48 31.68 -18.92
N LEU A 173 -1.75 30.88 -18.12
CA LEU A 173 -1.49 29.48 -18.45
C LEU A 173 -2.77 28.63 -18.38
N GLU A 174 -3.63 28.85 -17.38
CA GLU A 174 -4.90 28.12 -17.20
C GLU A 174 -5.93 28.46 -18.30
N THR A 175 -6.09 29.75 -18.62
CA THR A 175 -7.15 30.23 -19.52
C THR A 175 -6.82 30.04 -20.99
N ASN A 176 -5.54 29.93 -21.35
CA ASN A 176 -5.12 29.78 -22.73
C ASN A 176 -5.64 28.48 -23.37
N ARG A 177 -6.45 28.61 -24.41
CA ARG A 177 -7.09 27.49 -25.13
C ARG A 177 -6.10 26.45 -25.67
N GLU A 178 -4.92 26.88 -26.12
CA GLU A 178 -3.91 25.97 -26.67
C GLU A 178 -3.19 25.16 -25.56
N ASN A 179 -3.37 25.52 -24.28
CA ASN A 179 -2.82 24.80 -23.12
C ASN A 179 -3.70 23.66 -22.62
N ARG A 180 -4.92 23.49 -23.16
CA ARG A 180 -5.87 22.44 -22.77
C ARG A 180 -5.25 21.04 -22.60
N PRO A 181 -4.34 20.57 -23.49
CA PRO A 181 -3.70 19.26 -23.34
C PRO A 181 -2.76 19.12 -22.13
N PHE A 182 -2.39 20.23 -21.47
CA PHE A 182 -1.42 20.28 -20.36
C PHE A 182 -2.04 20.80 -19.06
N LEU A 183 -3.37 20.97 -19.01
CA LEU A 183 -4.08 21.49 -17.84
C LEU A 183 -3.86 20.62 -16.60
N ASP A 184 -3.65 19.31 -16.77
CA ASP A 184 -3.29 18.41 -15.68
C ASP A 184 -2.07 18.93 -14.89
N LYS A 185 -0.99 19.26 -15.60
CA LYS A 185 0.27 19.76 -15.01
C LYS A 185 0.14 21.19 -14.53
N ILE A 186 -0.60 22.03 -15.26
CA ILE A 186 -0.83 23.43 -14.89
C ILE A 186 -1.62 23.48 -13.58
N TYR A 187 -2.73 22.75 -13.47
CA TYR A 187 -3.52 22.67 -12.24
C TYR A 187 -2.74 22.09 -11.05
N HIS A 188 -1.88 21.10 -11.30
CA HIS A 188 -0.99 20.60 -10.25
C HIS A 188 -0.08 21.72 -9.71
N VAL A 189 0.57 22.48 -10.60
CA VAL A 189 1.47 23.57 -10.20
C VAL A 189 0.71 24.71 -9.51
N ILE A 190 -0.48 25.08 -10.01
CA ILE A 190 -1.36 26.05 -9.33
C ILE A 190 -1.72 25.56 -7.93
N GLY A 191 -2.08 24.27 -7.78
CA GLY A 191 -2.35 23.67 -6.47
C GLY A 191 -1.14 23.77 -5.53
N THR A 192 0.07 23.47 -6.02
CA THR A 192 1.29 23.62 -5.22
C THR A 192 1.58 25.07 -4.84
N HIS A 193 1.23 26.03 -5.71
CA HIS A 193 1.38 27.45 -5.41
C HIS A 193 0.47 27.89 -4.28
N TYR A 194 -0.81 27.51 -4.32
CA TYR A 194 -1.76 27.80 -3.24
C TYR A 194 -1.37 27.11 -1.93
N LEU A 195 -0.84 25.88 -2.00
CA LEU A 195 -0.37 25.16 -0.82
C LEU A 195 0.79 25.90 -0.14
N LYS A 196 1.77 26.40 -0.91
CA LYS A 196 2.87 27.23 -0.39
C LYS A 196 2.41 28.55 0.20
N ASN A 197 1.34 29.14 -0.34
CA ASN A 197 0.68 30.34 0.20
C ASN A 197 -0.34 30.02 1.32
N GLN A 198 -0.25 28.84 1.95
CA GLN A 198 -1.12 28.40 3.06
C GLN A 198 -2.63 28.37 2.74
N SER A 199 -3.00 28.42 1.46
CA SER A 199 -4.39 28.36 0.98
C SER A 199 -4.79 26.91 0.70
N VAL A 200 -4.96 26.14 1.78
CA VAL A 200 -5.17 24.67 1.75
C VAL A 200 -6.43 24.26 0.97
N GLU A 201 -7.52 25.03 1.09
CA GLU A 201 -8.77 24.72 0.38
C GLU A 201 -8.63 24.91 -1.13
N LEU A 202 -8.07 26.04 -1.57
CA LEU A 202 -7.81 26.30 -2.99
C LEU A 202 -6.86 25.28 -3.57
N ALA A 203 -5.80 24.93 -2.85
CA ALA A 203 -4.87 23.87 -3.25
C ALA A 203 -5.60 22.54 -3.49
N SER A 204 -6.46 22.13 -2.56
CA SER A 204 -7.25 20.90 -2.67
C SER A 204 -8.15 20.92 -3.92
N ARG A 205 -8.80 22.06 -4.20
CA ARG A 205 -9.64 22.22 -5.40
C ARG A 205 -8.83 22.06 -6.69
N TYR A 206 -7.63 22.65 -6.77
CA TYR A 206 -6.79 22.55 -7.96
C TYR A 206 -6.16 21.17 -8.17
N PHE A 207 -5.77 20.46 -7.11
CA PHE A 207 -5.34 19.06 -7.24
C PHE A 207 -6.49 18.18 -7.74
N ASN A 208 -7.71 18.40 -7.27
CA ASN A 208 -8.89 17.73 -7.80
C ASN A 208 -9.19 18.10 -9.26
N LYS A 209 -9.09 19.39 -9.65
CA LYS A 209 -9.16 19.81 -11.06
C LYS A 209 -8.14 19.05 -11.92
N SER A 210 -6.89 18.93 -11.44
CA SER A 210 -5.84 18.18 -12.13
C SER A 210 -6.23 16.71 -12.34
N LEU A 211 -6.77 16.04 -11.32
CA LEU A 211 -7.24 14.65 -11.42
C LEU A 211 -8.41 14.47 -12.39
N GLN A 212 -9.31 15.46 -12.49
CA GLN A 212 -10.48 15.44 -13.37
C GLN A 212 -10.15 15.57 -14.87
N THR A 213 -8.94 16.01 -15.23
CA THR A 213 -8.51 16.13 -16.64
C THR A 213 -8.28 14.78 -17.35
N ASN A 214 -8.46 13.64 -16.66
CA ASN A 214 -8.24 12.29 -17.18
C ASN A 214 -6.83 12.07 -17.78
N THR A 215 -5.80 12.62 -17.13
CA THR A 215 -4.41 12.45 -17.56
C THR A 215 -3.99 10.98 -17.68
N ARG A 216 -3.12 10.68 -18.65
CA ARG A 216 -2.46 9.37 -18.79
C ARG A 216 -1.20 9.27 -17.90
N ASP A 217 -0.77 10.37 -17.30
CA ASP A 217 0.40 10.40 -16.43
C ASP A 217 0.04 9.85 -15.04
N GLN A 218 0.30 8.56 -14.85
CA GLN A 218 0.09 7.87 -13.57
C GLN A 218 0.92 8.48 -12.44
N LYS A 219 2.13 9.01 -12.73
CA LYS A 219 2.99 9.64 -11.71
C LYS A 219 2.37 10.94 -11.22
N LEU A 220 1.82 11.74 -12.13
CA LEU A 220 1.10 12.97 -11.76
C LEU A 220 -0.14 12.65 -10.92
N LYS A 221 -0.94 11.63 -11.31
CA LYS A 221 -2.09 11.18 -10.51
C LYS A 221 -1.69 10.74 -9.12
N ALA A 222 -0.70 9.85 -9.02
CA ALA A 222 -0.17 9.40 -7.74
C ALA A 222 0.28 10.58 -6.88
N ARG A 223 0.97 11.56 -7.48
CA ARG A 223 1.43 12.75 -6.75
C ARG A 223 0.28 13.62 -6.25
N ASN A 224 -0.76 13.85 -7.05
CA ASN A 224 -1.93 14.61 -6.62
C ASN A 224 -2.67 13.91 -5.48
N TYR A 225 -2.90 12.60 -5.59
CA TYR A 225 -3.54 11.82 -4.53
C TYR A 225 -2.69 11.79 -3.26
N GLU A 226 -1.37 11.64 -3.37
CA GLU A 226 -0.45 11.67 -2.23
C GLU A 226 -0.56 13.00 -1.47
N ILE A 227 -0.54 14.13 -2.19
CA ILE A 227 -0.67 15.47 -1.59
C ILE A 227 -2.04 15.64 -0.93
N LEU A 228 -3.12 15.23 -1.59
CA LEU A 228 -4.46 15.29 -1.01
C LEU A 228 -4.57 14.45 0.26
N GLY A 229 -4.01 13.23 0.25
CA GLY A 229 -3.98 12.34 1.41
C GLY A 229 -3.20 12.91 2.58
N ASP A 230 -2.03 13.49 2.32
CA ASP A 230 -1.23 14.17 3.33
C ASP A 230 -1.97 15.39 3.91
N MET A 231 -2.61 16.21 3.06
CA MET A 231 -3.40 17.36 3.51
C MET A 231 -4.61 16.96 4.36
N THR A 232 -5.29 15.85 4.04
CA THR A 232 -6.41 15.35 4.85
C THR A 232 -5.94 14.71 6.14
N PHE A 233 -4.78 14.05 6.13
CA PHE A 233 -4.14 13.52 7.33
C PHE A 233 -3.81 14.63 8.32
N ASP A 234 -3.22 15.73 7.86
CA ASP A 234 -2.88 16.90 8.70
C ASP A 234 -4.14 17.57 9.30
N LYS A 235 -5.29 17.44 8.61
CA LYS A 235 -6.60 17.88 9.11
C LYS A 235 -7.28 16.89 10.05
N ARG A 236 -6.63 15.77 10.38
CA ARG A 236 -7.17 14.66 11.20
C ARG A 236 -8.39 13.97 10.56
N LEU A 237 -8.53 14.06 9.24
CA LEU A 237 -9.57 13.36 8.48
C LEU A 237 -9.01 12.02 7.98
N TYR A 238 -8.85 11.07 8.90
CA TYR A 238 -8.11 9.84 8.66
C TYR A 238 -8.76 8.92 7.63
N ALA A 239 -10.10 8.80 7.63
CA ALA A 239 -10.83 8.05 6.61
C ALA A 239 -10.57 8.56 5.19
N ASP A 240 -10.65 9.88 4.98
CA ASP A 240 -10.40 10.50 3.67
C ASP A 240 -8.93 10.33 3.27
N ALA A 241 -8.00 10.48 4.21
CA ALA A 241 -6.57 10.26 3.98
C ALA A 241 -6.29 8.82 3.52
N GLY A 242 -6.91 7.83 4.17
CA GLY A 242 -6.82 6.42 3.78
C GLY A 242 -7.28 6.20 2.34
N ALA A 243 -8.44 6.75 1.96
CA ALA A 243 -8.97 6.64 0.60
C ALA A 243 -8.05 7.27 -0.46
N TYR A 244 -7.43 8.41 -0.15
CA TYR A 244 -6.44 9.04 -1.02
C TYR A 244 -5.14 8.23 -1.12
N TYR A 245 -4.68 7.62 -0.02
CA TYR A 245 -3.51 6.73 -0.07
C TYR A 245 -3.76 5.45 -0.85
N ASP A 246 -4.96 4.86 -0.76
CA ASP A 246 -5.37 3.73 -1.62
C ASP A 246 -5.34 4.12 -3.10
N SER A 247 -5.89 5.30 -3.43
CA SER A 247 -5.86 5.85 -4.80
C SER A 247 -4.43 6.15 -5.28
N THR A 248 -3.56 6.61 -4.37
CA THR A 248 -2.14 6.83 -4.64
C THR A 248 -1.46 5.51 -5.01
N MET A 249 -1.66 4.46 -4.20
CA MET A 249 -1.09 3.14 -4.41
C MET A 249 -1.54 2.51 -5.73
N ALA A 250 -2.80 2.68 -6.11
CA ALA A 250 -3.34 2.20 -7.39
C ALA A 250 -2.65 2.81 -8.62
N ASN A 251 -2.04 4.00 -8.48
CA ASN A 251 -1.32 4.70 -9.55
C ASN A 251 0.21 4.51 -9.47
N LEU A 252 0.72 3.77 -8.49
CA LEU A 252 2.14 3.47 -8.33
C LEU A 252 2.48 2.06 -8.81
N LYS A 253 3.75 1.87 -9.21
CA LYS A 253 4.26 0.53 -9.51
C LYS A 253 4.27 -0.30 -8.22
N LEU A 254 3.63 -1.47 -8.26
CA LEU A 254 3.59 -2.43 -7.16
C LEU A 254 5.01 -2.71 -6.63
N ASN A 255 5.15 -2.75 -5.30
CA ASN A 255 6.41 -3.02 -4.58
C ASN A 255 7.57 -2.04 -4.83
N SER A 256 7.34 -0.93 -5.52
CA SER A 256 8.34 0.15 -5.62
C SER A 256 8.61 0.80 -4.25
N LYS A 257 9.75 1.48 -4.10
CA LYS A 257 10.08 2.21 -2.86
C LYS A 257 8.96 3.21 -2.48
N PRO A 258 8.43 4.05 -3.39
CA PRO A 258 7.29 4.92 -3.07
C PRO A 258 6.04 4.15 -2.63
N TYR A 259 5.71 3.05 -3.30
CA TYR A 259 4.55 2.22 -2.95
C TYR A 259 4.62 1.72 -1.50
N ARG A 260 5.78 1.19 -1.07
CA ARG A 260 5.96 0.70 0.31
C ARG A 260 5.82 1.81 1.36
N ILE A 261 6.24 3.03 1.05
CA ILE A 261 6.10 4.18 1.94
C ILE A 261 4.63 4.54 2.13
N ILE A 262 3.87 4.66 1.03
CA ILE A 262 2.43 4.99 1.08
C ILE A 262 1.63 3.86 1.71
N LYS A 263 1.96 2.60 1.40
CA LYS A 263 1.34 1.44 2.03
C LYS A 263 1.46 1.49 3.55
N ARG A 264 2.66 1.77 4.07
CA ARG A 264 2.85 1.93 5.53
C ARG A 264 2.03 3.09 6.11
N LYS A 265 1.93 4.23 5.41
CA LYS A 265 1.06 5.34 5.86
C LYS A 265 -0.40 4.89 5.93
N ARG A 266 -0.88 4.17 4.92
CA ARG A 266 -2.26 3.64 4.84
C ARG A 266 -2.53 2.58 5.90
N ASP A 267 -1.65 1.60 6.05
CA ASP A 267 -1.82 0.51 7.02
C ASP A 267 -1.81 1.07 8.46
N ASN A 268 -1.05 2.14 8.72
CA ASN A 268 -1.11 2.86 9.99
C ASN A 268 -2.47 3.53 10.27
N LEU A 269 -3.32 3.75 9.26
CA LEU A 269 -4.65 4.31 9.42
C LEU A 269 -5.75 3.25 9.59
N GLU A 270 -5.46 1.96 9.41
CA GLU A 270 -6.48 0.92 9.33
C GLU A 270 -7.39 0.87 10.57
N ASP A 271 -6.80 0.82 11.77
CA ASP A 271 -7.56 0.75 13.03
C ASP A 271 -8.40 2.00 13.28
N VAL A 272 -7.83 3.20 13.05
CA VAL A 272 -8.57 4.45 13.28
C VAL A 272 -9.73 4.58 12.31
N ILE A 273 -9.53 4.24 11.03
CA ILE A 273 -10.60 4.26 10.02
C ILE A 273 -11.70 3.26 10.39
N TYR A 274 -11.32 2.07 10.86
CA TYR A 274 -12.27 1.05 11.28
C TYR A 274 -13.15 1.53 12.44
N TYR A 275 -12.55 2.00 13.54
CA TYR A 275 -13.31 2.45 14.70
C TYR A 275 -14.05 3.78 14.48
N GLU A 276 -13.50 4.71 13.68
CA GLU A 276 -14.23 5.91 13.24
C GLU A 276 -15.46 5.54 12.41
N GLY A 277 -15.34 4.52 11.55
CA GLY A 277 -16.45 3.98 10.78
C GLY A 277 -17.56 3.45 11.67
N ILE A 278 -17.22 2.61 12.67
CA ILE A 278 -18.17 2.10 13.66
C ILE A 278 -18.82 3.25 14.43
N ALA A 279 -18.03 4.15 15.00
CA ALA A 279 -18.53 5.32 15.73
C ALA A 279 -19.52 6.13 14.87
N LYS A 280 -19.14 6.48 13.64
CA LYS A 280 -19.99 7.27 12.74
C LYS A 280 -21.30 6.57 12.39
N VAL A 281 -21.25 5.26 12.11
CA VAL A 281 -22.45 4.47 11.77
C VAL A 281 -23.37 4.35 12.99
N THR A 282 -22.82 3.94 14.13
CA THR A 282 -23.58 3.75 15.37
C THR A 282 -24.18 5.07 15.87
N ASP A 283 -23.44 6.18 15.83
CA ASP A 283 -23.94 7.52 16.16
C ASP A 283 -25.07 7.95 15.22
N SER A 284 -24.94 7.68 13.92
CA SER A 284 -26.00 7.96 12.96
C SER A 284 -27.27 7.15 13.28
N ILE A 285 -27.14 5.85 13.55
CA ILE A 285 -28.28 4.99 13.90
C ILE A 285 -28.95 5.45 15.19
N LEU A 286 -28.18 5.73 16.24
CA LEU A 286 -28.70 6.18 17.53
C LEU A 286 -29.33 7.58 17.43
N SER A 287 -28.74 8.49 16.65
CA SER A 287 -29.34 9.81 16.41
C SER A 287 -30.70 9.68 15.74
N LEU A 288 -30.82 8.82 14.72
CA LEU A 288 -32.09 8.56 14.04
C LEU A 288 -33.08 7.84 14.95
N ALA A 289 -32.64 6.90 15.79
CA ALA A 289 -33.51 6.19 16.72
C ALA A 289 -34.12 7.13 17.77
N ASN A 290 -33.34 8.10 18.25
CA ASN A 290 -33.74 9.09 19.27
C ASN A 290 -34.65 10.21 18.74
N LEU A 291 -34.80 10.37 17.42
CA LEU A 291 -35.75 11.34 16.86
C LEU A 291 -37.21 10.93 17.16
N SER A 292 -38.08 11.92 17.36
CA SER A 292 -39.52 11.71 17.42
C SER A 292 -40.07 11.19 16.08
N GLU A 293 -41.24 10.55 16.08
CA GLU A 293 -41.84 10.03 14.83
C GLU A 293 -42.06 11.13 13.79
N ALA A 294 -42.46 12.33 14.22
CA ALA A 294 -42.63 13.49 13.35
C ALA A 294 -41.28 13.92 12.72
N GLU A 295 -40.21 13.98 13.53
CA GLU A 295 -38.88 14.35 13.03
C GLU A 295 -38.30 13.28 12.08
N LYS A 296 -38.47 12.00 12.39
CA LYS A 296 -38.10 10.88 11.49
C LYS A 296 -38.75 11.04 10.13
N LEU A 297 -40.06 11.32 10.11
CA LEU A 297 -40.82 11.53 8.89
C LEU A 297 -40.27 12.71 8.07
N THR A 298 -40.06 13.87 8.71
CA THR A 298 -39.49 15.04 7.99
C THR A 298 -38.07 14.80 7.46
N TYR A 299 -37.24 14.03 8.18
CA TYR A 299 -35.89 13.67 7.74
C TYR A 299 -35.93 12.80 6.49
N PHE A 300 -36.72 11.73 6.48
CA PHE A 300 -36.81 10.83 5.33
C PHE A 300 -37.60 11.41 4.17
N GLU A 301 -38.55 12.32 4.39
CA GLU A 301 -39.18 13.10 3.32
C GLU A 301 -38.14 13.93 2.57
N LYS A 302 -37.28 14.67 3.29
CA LYS A 302 -36.18 15.42 2.69
C LYS A 302 -35.24 14.49 1.93
N TYR A 303 -34.87 13.35 2.53
CA TYR A 303 -34.01 12.35 1.88
C TYR A 303 -34.62 11.81 0.58
N VAL A 304 -35.92 11.50 0.58
CA VAL A 304 -36.64 11.03 -0.62
C VAL A 304 -36.73 12.11 -1.69
N ILE A 305 -36.94 13.38 -1.32
CA ILE A 305 -36.91 14.50 -2.26
C ILE A 305 -35.52 14.59 -2.92
N ASP A 306 -34.46 14.52 -2.12
CA ASP A 306 -33.07 14.58 -2.59
C ASP A 306 -32.73 13.38 -3.51
N LEU A 307 -33.25 12.18 -3.20
CA LEU A 307 -33.16 11.01 -4.07
C LEU A 307 -33.89 11.21 -5.42
N LYS A 308 -35.07 11.84 -5.41
CA LYS A 308 -35.82 12.16 -6.64
C LYS A 308 -35.06 13.17 -7.49
N GLU A 309 -34.45 14.18 -6.89
CA GLU A 309 -33.64 15.17 -7.60
C GLU A 309 -32.39 14.56 -8.22
N LYS A 310 -31.67 13.71 -7.47
CA LYS A 310 -30.50 12.98 -8.00
C LYS A 310 -30.90 12.04 -9.14
N ALA A 311 -32.02 11.34 -9.02
CA ALA A 311 -32.53 10.48 -10.10
C ALA A 311 -32.83 11.28 -11.37
N LYS A 312 -33.51 12.43 -11.26
CA LYS A 312 -33.78 13.34 -12.39
C LYS A 312 -32.51 13.92 -13.01
N ALA A 313 -31.51 14.28 -12.19
CA ALA A 313 -30.24 14.82 -12.67
C ALA A 313 -29.43 13.76 -13.45
N GLU A 314 -29.42 12.52 -12.95
CA GLU A 314 -28.77 11.41 -13.63
C GLU A 314 -29.49 11.07 -14.94
N GLU A 315 -30.82 11.04 -14.94
CA GLU A 315 -31.63 10.88 -16.17
C GLU A 315 -31.28 11.94 -17.23
N LYS A 316 -31.21 13.22 -16.83
CA LYS A 316 -30.79 14.31 -17.73
C LYS A 316 -29.36 14.15 -18.25
N LYS A 317 -28.42 13.69 -17.41
CA LYS A 317 -27.05 13.39 -17.86
C LYS A 317 -27.03 12.25 -18.87
N GLN A 318 -27.77 11.18 -18.62
CA GLN A 318 -27.88 10.04 -19.53
C GLN A 318 -28.54 10.45 -20.86
N GLU A 319 -29.57 11.29 -20.83
CA GLU A 319 -30.14 11.89 -22.05
C GLU A 319 -29.14 12.76 -22.82
N ALA A 320 -28.35 13.59 -22.13
CA ALA A 320 -27.33 14.42 -22.76
C ALA A 320 -26.20 13.58 -23.38
N LEU A 321 -25.80 12.49 -22.72
CA LEU A 321 -24.84 11.51 -23.25
C LEU A 321 -25.41 10.80 -24.49
N LYS A 322 -26.69 10.40 -24.47
CA LYS A 322 -27.38 9.82 -25.63
C LYS A 322 -27.51 10.80 -26.80
N ARG A 323 -27.80 12.09 -26.55
CA ARG A 323 -27.80 13.14 -27.59
C ARG A 323 -26.42 13.36 -28.21
N ASN A 324 -25.37 13.36 -27.39
CA ASN A 324 -23.99 13.48 -27.87
C ASN A 324 -23.52 12.24 -28.66
N ALA A 325 -23.96 11.03 -28.27
CA ALA A 325 -23.69 9.80 -29.02
C ALA A 325 -24.42 9.76 -30.38
N GLY A 326 -25.64 10.31 -30.46
CA GLY A 326 -26.40 10.44 -31.70
C GLY A 326 -25.79 11.41 -32.74
N LEU A 327 -24.97 12.37 -32.30
CA LEU A 327 -24.22 13.28 -33.19
C LEU A 327 -22.94 12.63 -33.75
N ALA A 328 -22.38 11.63 -33.09
CA ALA A 328 -21.19 10.92 -33.55
C ALA A 328 -21.46 9.89 -34.66
N THR A 329 -22.71 9.44 -34.83
CA THR A 329 -23.09 8.47 -35.88
C THR A 329 -23.37 9.13 -37.23
N VAL A 330 -23.78 10.41 -37.26
CA VAL A 330 -24.09 11.13 -38.51
C VAL A 330 -22.82 11.49 -39.29
N ASN A 331 -21.67 11.64 -38.62
CA ASN A 331 -20.43 12.07 -39.25
C ASN A 331 -19.59 10.93 -39.88
N ASN A 332 -20.05 9.67 -39.76
CA ASN A 332 -19.37 8.49 -40.33
C ASN A 332 -20.01 7.98 -41.64
N GLN A 333 -21.02 8.67 -42.18
CA GLN A 333 -21.67 8.28 -43.44
C GLN A 333 -21.35 9.20 -44.64
N VAL A 334 -20.53 10.24 -44.45
CA VAL A 334 -20.14 11.17 -45.53
C VAL A 334 -18.63 11.23 -45.63
N GLY A 335 -18.02 10.19 -46.21
CA GLY A 335 -16.57 10.19 -46.40
C GLY A 335 -15.98 8.85 -46.77
N ASN A 336 -16.50 8.16 -47.79
CA ASN A 336 -15.73 7.11 -48.47
C ASN A 336 -16.17 6.96 -49.93
N LYS A 337 -15.71 7.90 -50.77
CA LYS A 337 -15.62 7.74 -52.22
C LYS A 337 -14.23 8.19 -52.68
N ALA A 338 -13.33 7.24 -52.88
CA ALA A 338 -12.21 7.31 -53.80
C ALA A 338 -11.55 5.92 -53.95
N PRO A 339 -10.89 5.62 -55.09
CA PRO A 339 -10.99 4.33 -55.78
C PRO A 339 -9.68 3.54 -55.85
N GLY A 340 -9.76 2.24 -56.16
CA GLY A 340 -8.70 1.53 -56.88
C GLY A 340 -8.20 0.18 -56.31
N LEU A 341 -8.43 -0.86 -57.11
CA LEU A 341 -7.63 -2.06 -57.37
C LEU A 341 -7.56 -3.23 -56.35
N GLY A 342 -8.21 -4.34 -56.76
CA GLY A 342 -7.49 -5.57 -57.11
C GLY A 342 -7.67 -6.78 -56.18
N GLY A 343 -8.47 -7.76 -56.61
CA GLY A 343 -8.45 -9.13 -56.06
C GLY A 343 -9.73 -9.92 -56.28
N ALA A 344 -9.75 -10.75 -57.33
CA ALA A 344 -10.84 -11.67 -57.66
C ALA A 344 -11.00 -12.81 -56.64
N GLY A 345 -12.24 -13.24 -56.38
CA GLY A 345 -12.51 -14.43 -55.57
C GLY A 345 -14.00 -14.76 -55.31
N VAL A 346 -14.61 -15.44 -56.29
CA VAL A 346 -15.71 -16.43 -56.19
C VAL A 346 -17.15 -15.95 -55.82
N PRO A 347 -18.15 -16.20 -56.69
CA PRO A 347 -19.57 -16.02 -56.39
C PRO A 347 -20.17 -17.25 -55.70
N GLY A 348 -20.94 -17.03 -54.63
CA GLY A 348 -21.83 -18.04 -54.06
C GLY A 348 -21.48 -18.52 -52.65
N LYS A 349 -21.85 -17.75 -51.63
CA LYS A 349 -22.37 -18.30 -50.36
C LYS A 349 -23.45 -17.36 -49.83
N SER A 350 -24.66 -17.91 -49.71
CA SER A 350 -25.80 -17.32 -49.01
C SER A 350 -25.37 -16.61 -47.74
N ALA A 351 -25.75 -15.34 -47.59
CA ALA A 351 -25.58 -14.60 -46.36
C ALA A 351 -26.29 -15.35 -45.22
N GLY A 352 -25.53 -16.11 -44.44
CA GLY A 352 -26.02 -16.70 -43.20
C GLY A 352 -26.52 -15.60 -42.27
N PHE A 353 -27.58 -15.91 -41.52
CA PHE A 353 -28.15 -15.03 -40.49
C PHE A 353 -27.06 -14.30 -39.71
N TYR A 354 -27.26 -12.99 -39.46
CA TYR A 354 -26.27 -12.03 -38.96
C TYR A 354 -25.38 -12.52 -37.79
N PHE A 355 -25.93 -13.38 -36.91
CA PHE A 355 -25.23 -13.95 -35.76
C PHE A 355 -24.29 -15.14 -36.07
N TYR A 356 -24.28 -15.66 -37.30
CA TYR A 356 -23.37 -16.73 -37.71
C TYR A 356 -22.05 -16.21 -38.28
N ASN A 357 -21.89 -14.89 -38.39
CA ASN A 357 -20.62 -14.26 -38.77
C ASN A 357 -19.81 -13.94 -37.49
N PRO A 358 -18.71 -14.67 -37.21
CA PRO A 358 -17.94 -14.51 -35.98
C PRO A 358 -17.30 -13.12 -35.84
N THR A 359 -16.93 -12.48 -36.96
CA THR A 359 -16.42 -11.09 -36.97
C THR A 359 -17.48 -10.08 -36.56
N THR A 360 -18.71 -10.24 -37.04
CA THR A 360 -19.83 -9.36 -36.71
C THR A 360 -20.30 -9.56 -35.26
N VAL A 361 -20.30 -10.80 -34.77
CA VAL A 361 -20.58 -11.10 -33.36
C VAL A 361 -19.51 -10.53 -32.44
N ALA A 362 -18.23 -10.65 -32.80
CA ALA A 362 -17.13 -10.07 -32.02
C ALA A 362 -17.22 -8.53 -31.97
N PHE A 363 -17.56 -7.90 -33.09
CA PHE A 363 -17.80 -6.46 -33.15
C PHE A 363 -19.00 -6.05 -32.30
N GLY A 364 -20.12 -6.78 -32.42
CA GLY A 364 -21.33 -6.55 -31.63
C GLY A 364 -21.11 -6.75 -30.13
N LYS A 365 -20.29 -7.72 -29.72
CA LYS A 365 -19.89 -7.91 -28.32
C LYS A 365 -19.05 -6.76 -27.79
N ASN A 366 -18.08 -6.28 -28.58
CA ASN A 366 -17.27 -5.13 -28.19
C ASN A 366 -18.09 -3.84 -28.10
N GLU A 367 -19.02 -3.60 -29.04
CA GLU A 367 -19.95 -2.47 -28.95
C GLU A 367 -20.93 -2.63 -27.78
N PHE A 368 -21.42 -3.83 -27.52
CA PHE A 368 -22.27 -4.09 -26.35
C PHE A 368 -21.54 -3.80 -25.03
N LEU A 369 -20.31 -4.30 -24.87
CA LEU A 369 -19.47 -4.01 -23.70
C LEU A 369 -19.16 -2.51 -23.57
N LYS A 370 -18.94 -1.83 -24.69
CA LYS A 370 -18.66 -0.40 -24.72
C LYS A 370 -19.88 0.45 -24.34
N VAL A 371 -21.08 0.05 -24.77
CA VAL A 371 -22.32 0.79 -24.50
C VAL A 371 -22.93 0.42 -23.15
N TRP A 372 -22.88 -0.86 -22.77
CA TRP A 372 -23.64 -1.42 -21.65
C TRP A 372 -22.77 -1.99 -20.52
N GLY A 373 -21.47 -2.25 -20.73
CA GLY A 373 -20.58 -2.89 -19.77
C GLY A 373 -20.77 -4.41 -19.66
N ASP A 374 -20.14 -5.04 -18.68
CA ASP A 374 -20.31 -6.47 -18.38
C ASP A 374 -21.59 -6.66 -17.56
N ARG A 375 -22.59 -7.37 -18.12
CA ARG A 375 -23.95 -7.48 -17.55
C ARG A 375 -24.32 -8.95 -17.29
N PRO A 376 -24.88 -9.28 -16.10
CA PRO A 376 -25.38 -10.61 -15.83
C PRO A 376 -26.62 -10.94 -16.66
N LEU A 377 -26.87 -12.24 -16.88
CA LEU A 377 -28.02 -12.73 -17.64
C LEU A 377 -29.26 -12.76 -16.73
N GLU A 378 -30.09 -11.72 -16.80
CA GLU A 378 -31.35 -11.61 -16.05
C GLU A 378 -32.44 -10.91 -16.88
N ASP A 379 -33.71 -11.15 -16.54
CA ASP A 379 -34.84 -10.50 -17.21
C ASP A 379 -34.84 -8.98 -16.96
N ASN A 380 -35.21 -8.20 -17.98
CA ASN A 380 -35.16 -6.72 -17.96
C ASN A 380 -33.77 -6.11 -17.72
N TRP A 381 -32.68 -6.82 -18.06
CA TRP A 381 -31.30 -6.34 -17.93
C TRP A 381 -31.04 -4.96 -18.60
N ARG A 382 -31.84 -4.58 -19.59
CA ARG A 382 -31.76 -3.28 -20.28
C ARG A 382 -32.25 -2.12 -19.40
N TRP A 383 -33.11 -2.39 -18.43
CA TRP A 383 -33.79 -1.40 -17.58
C TRP A 383 -33.33 -1.48 -16.12
N SER A 384 -32.67 -2.56 -15.72
CA SER A 384 -32.04 -2.69 -14.42
C SER A 384 -30.83 -1.75 -14.31
N ASN A 385 -31.06 -0.52 -13.86
CA ASN A 385 -30.03 0.43 -13.49
C ASN A 385 -29.32 -0.02 -12.19
N LYS A 386 -28.56 -1.12 -12.26
CA LYS A 386 -27.41 -1.27 -11.38
C LYS A 386 -26.27 -0.47 -12.01
N ALA A 387 -26.12 0.76 -11.56
CA ALA A 387 -24.89 1.52 -11.76
C ALA A 387 -23.79 0.74 -11.04
N GLN A 388 -22.94 0.03 -11.79
CA GLN A 388 -21.70 -0.49 -11.24
C GLN A 388 -20.78 0.71 -11.05
N SER A 389 -20.79 1.27 -9.84
CA SER A 389 -19.89 2.35 -9.43
C SER A 389 -18.46 1.83 -9.43
N SER A 390 -17.77 2.00 -10.55
CA SER A 390 -16.31 1.91 -10.61
C SER A 390 -15.72 3.10 -9.83
N GLY A 391 -15.52 2.92 -8.52
CA GLY A 391 -14.76 3.85 -7.69
C GLY A 391 -15.18 3.84 -6.22
N GLY A 392 -14.35 3.22 -5.36
CA GLY A 392 -14.34 3.42 -3.91
C GLY A 392 -15.33 2.55 -3.12
N ASN A 393 -14.84 1.43 -2.59
CA ASN A 393 -15.47 0.71 -1.49
C ASN A 393 -15.38 1.55 -0.20
N THR A 394 -16.21 2.60 -0.10
CA THR A 394 -16.55 3.28 1.15
C THR A 394 -17.86 4.06 0.94
N ALA A 395 -18.95 3.36 0.71
CA ALA A 395 -20.30 3.87 0.92
C ALA A 395 -21.14 2.70 1.45
N GLY A 396 -21.45 2.77 2.75
CA GLY A 396 -22.10 1.69 3.49
C GLY A 396 -23.52 1.37 3.04
N THR A 397 -24.03 0.30 3.64
CA THR A 397 -25.41 -0.20 3.82
C THR A 397 -26.61 0.61 3.30
N THR A 398 -26.59 1.95 3.26
CA THR A 398 -27.66 2.77 2.65
C THR A 398 -27.82 2.56 1.15
N GLY A 399 -26.73 2.29 0.42
CA GLY A 399 -26.78 1.96 -1.01
C GLY A 399 -27.46 0.61 -1.29
N GLU A 400 -27.24 -0.38 -0.41
CA GLU A 400 -27.83 -1.73 -0.55
C GLU A 400 -29.32 -1.75 -0.21
N ILE A 401 -29.76 -1.00 0.81
CA ILE A 401 -31.18 -0.90 1.17
C ILE A 401 -31.98 -0.22 0.06
N ALA A 402 -31.45 0.85 -0.55
CA ALA A 402 -32.08 1.52 -1.68
C ALA A 402 -31.99 0.72 -3.00
N ALA A 403 -30.95 -0.10 -3.19
CA ALA A 403 -30.78 -0.96 -4.36
C ALA A 403 -31.65 -2.23 -4.32
N ASN A 404 -32.06 -2.68 -3.13
CA ASN A 404 -32.94 -3.83 -2.94
C ASN A 404 -34.43 -3.43 -2.75
N ALA A 405 -34.75 -2.14 -2.75
CA ALA A 405 -36.12 -1.63 -2.66
C ALA A 405 -36.79 -1.63 -4.05
N SER A 406 -38.10 -1.92 -4.11
CA SER A 406 -38.88 -1.66 -5.33
C SER A 406 -38.86 -0.17 -5.68
N GLU A 407 -39.16 0.17 -6.94
CA GLU A 407 -39.20 1.56 -7.38
C GLU A 407 -40.20 2.41 -6.55
N GLU A 408 -41.31 1.82 -6.11
CA GLU A 408 -42.26 2.49 -5.21
C GLU A 408 -41.74 2.62 -3.77
N GLN A 409 -41.02 1.62 -3.27
CA GLN A 409 -40.46 1.63 -1.91
C GLN A 409 -39.30 2.62 -1.75
N ARG A 410 -38.48 2.77 -2.80
CA ARG A 410 -37.32 3.68 -2.81
C ARG A 410 -37.72 5.14 -2.60
N PHE A 411 -38.92 5.53 -3.01
CA PHE A 411 -39.46 6.89 -2.86
C PHE A 411 -40.48 7.02 -1.72
N ASN A 412 -40.58 6.03 -0.83
CA ASN A 412 -41.47 6.06 0.32
C ASN A 412 -40.68 6.30 1.62
N PRO A 413 -40.90 7.42 2.33
CA PRO A 413 -40.25 7.70 3.62
C PRO A 413 -40.49 6.61 4.68
N GLN A 414 -41.69 6.02 4.69
CA GLN A 414 -42.09 5.02 5.69
C GLN A 414 -41.28 3.72 5.59
N PHE A 415 -40.82 3.38 4.37
CA PHE A 415 -39.96 2.22 4.16
C PHE A 415 -38.65 2.37 4.93
N TYR A 416 -38.02 3.54 4.89
CA TYR A 416 -36.76 3.79 5.60
C TYR A 416 -36.94 3.84 7.12
N ILE A 417 -38.04 4.44 7.59
CA ILE A 417 -38.38 4.48 9.02
C ILE A 417 -38.53 3.06 9.57
N SER A 418 -39.17 2.16 8.82
CA SER A 418 -39.37 0.76 9.22
C SER A 418 -38.07 -0.04 9.38
N LYS A 419 -36.94 0.46 8.87
CA LYS A 419 -35.62 -0.18 8.98
C LYS A 419 -34.80 0.34 10.17
N ILE A 420 -35.28 1.36 10.89
CA ILE A 420 -34.61 1.84 12.10
C ILE A 420 -34.85 0.83 13.23
N PRO A 421 -33.80 0.35 13.91
CA PRO A 421 -33.97 -0.51 15.08
C PRO A 421 -34.80 0.17 16.16
N SER A 422 -35.85 -0.50 16.63
CA SER A 422 -36.69 -0.05 17.74
C SER A 422 -36.63 -0.97 18.96
N ASP A 423 -36.06 -2.18 18.80
CA ASP A 423 -35.86 -3.11 19.92
C ASP A 423 -34.74 -2.62 20.84
N THR A 424 -35.10 -2.44 22.11
CA THR A 424 -34.20 -2.11 23.22
C THR A 424 -32.91 -2.95 23.23
N LYS A 425 -32.98 -4.26 22.97
CA LYS A 425 -31.80 -5.14 22.97
C LYS A 425 -30.83 -4.81 21.85
N VAL A 426 -31.35 -4.44 20.69
CA VAL A 426 -30.54 -4.07 19.52
C VAL A 426 -29.90 -2.70 19.75
N ILE A 427 -30.65 -1.75 20.31
CA ILE A 427 -30.13 -0.43 20.68
C ILE A 427 -29.03 -0.55 21.75
N ASP A 428 -29.22 -1.38 22.77
CA ASP A 428 -28.22 -1.64 23.81
C ASP A 428 -26.94 -2.26 23.21
N SER A 429 -27.07 -3.18 22.26
CA SER A 429 -25.91 -3.75 21.54
C SER A 429 -25.15 -2.69 20.76
N ILE A 430 -25.86 -1.79 20.07
CA ILE A 430 -25.26 -0.67 19.31
C ILE A 430 -24.54 0.31 20.24
N LEU A 431 -25.13 0.60 21.41
CA LEU A 431 -24.51 1.45 22.43
C LEU A 431 -23.20 0.84 22.94
N LYS A 432 -23.17 -0.47 23.20
CA LYS A 432 -21.95 -1.19 23.61
C LYS A 432 -20.87 -1.12 22.55
N GLU A 433 -21.23 -1.36 21.28
CA GLU A 433 -20.29 -1.29 20.16
C GLU A 433 -19.70 0.11 20.00
N ARG A 434 -20.56 1.15 20.08
CA ARG A 434 -20.12 2.55 20.06
C ARG A 434 -19.16 2.87 21.21
N ASN A 435 -19.54 2.49 22.43
CA ASN A 435 -18.75 2.77 23.62
C ASN A 435 -17.37 2.10 23.54
N TYR A 436 -17.31 0.86 23.03
CA TYR A 436 -16.04 0.20 22.76
C TYR A 436 -15.23 0.92 21.67
N ALA A 437 -15.87 1.37 20.57
CA ALA A 437 -15.20 2.13 19.52
C ALA A 437 -14.63 3.46 20.04
N TYR A 438 -15.36 4.21 20.87
CA TYR A 438 -14.85 5.44 21.48
C TYR A 438 -13.65 5.20 22.38
N TYR A 439 -13.69 4.11 23.16
CA TYR A 439 -12.56 3.71 23.99
C TYR A 439 -11.30 3.43 23.14
N GLN A 440 -11.45 2.61 22.09
CA GLN A 440 -10.36 2.27 21.17
C GLN A 440 -9.83 3.52 20.44
N LEU A 441 -10.71 4.41 19.98
CA LEU A 441 -10.31 5.69 19.38
C LEU A 441 -9.53 6.57 20.35
N GLY A 442 -9.96 6.64 21.61
CA GLY A 442 -9.24 7.35 22.66
C GLY A 442 -7.80 6.85 22.83
N LEU A 443 -7.63 5.53 22.89
CA LEU A 443 -6.30 4.90 22.97
C LEU A 443 -5.46 5.15 21.71
N ILE A 444 -6.04 4.94 20.53
CA ILE A 444 -5.35 5.14 19.25
C ILE A 444 -4.88 6.59 19.10
N TYR A 445 -5.73 7.58 19.43
CA TYR A 445 -5.35 8.98 19.37
C TYR A 445 -4.25 9.34 20.37
N LYS A 446 -4.29 8.78 21.58
CA LYS A 446 -3.28 9.03 22.62
C LYS A 446 -1.92 8.38 22.27
N GLU A 447 -1.92 7.10 21.97
CA GLU A 447 -0.70 6.28 21.86
C GLU A 447 -0.07 6.35 20.47
N LYS A 448 -0.89 6.26 19.41
CA LYS A 448 -0.43 6.15 18.02
C LYS A 448 -0.19 7.52 17.38
N PHE A 449 -1.17 8.43 17.49
CA PHE A 449 -1.14 9.73 16.81
C PHE A 449 -0.69 10.89 17.70
N LYS A 450 -0.68 10.72 19.03
CA LYS A 450 -0.42 11.79 20.02
C LYS A 450 -1.35 13.00 19.86
N GLU A 451 -2.55 12.76 19.36
CA GLU A 451 -3.62 13.74 19.25
C GLU A 451 -4.39 13.79 20.57
N TYR A 452 -3.73 14.29 21.62
CA TYR A 452 -4.23 14.25 22.99
C TYR A 452 -5.60 14.93 23.16
N ASN A 453 -5.87 16.00 22.40
CA ASN A 453 -7.19 16.65 22.41
C ASN A 453 -8.30 15.77 21.82
N LEU A 454 -8.03 15.05 20.73
CA LEU A 454 -8.99 14.10 20.16
C LEU A 454 -9.22 12.92 21.11
N ALA A 455 -8.15 12.41 21.72
CA ALA A 455 -8.22 11.35 22.71
C ALA A 455 -9.08 11.77 23.91
N LYS A 456 -8.83 12.97 24.46
CA LYS A 456 -9.60 13.58 25.55
C LYS A 456 -11.09 13.60 25.23
N ASN A 457 -11.44 14.17 24.07
CA ASN A 457 -12.85 14.28 23.65
C ASN A 457 -13.52 12.91 23.55
N LYS A 458 -12.84 11.91 22.97
CA LYS A 458 -13.41 10.56 22.84
C LYS A 458 -13.62 9.86 24.18
N PHE A 459 -12.69 10.00 25.13
CA PHE A 459 -12.89 9.46 26.47
C PHE A 459 -13.98 10.20 27.25
N GLN A 460 -14.13 11.52 27.07
CA GLN A 460 -15.22 12.28 27.68
C GLN A 460 -16.59 11.87 27.11
N GLU A 461 -16.72 11.78 25.79
CA GLU A 461 -17.93 11.30 25.10
C GLU A 461 -18.30 9.88 25.56
N LEU A 462 -17.30 9.01 25.72
CA LEU A 462 -17.48 7.67 26.27
C LEU A 462 -18.06 7.69 27.69
N LEU A 463 -17.49 8.48 28.60
CA LEU A 463 -17.96 8.54 29.98
C LEU A 463 -19.35 9.16 30.11
N GLN A 464 -19.74 10.06 29.20
CA GLN A 464 -21.10 10.61 29.12
C GLN A 464 -22.13 9.63 28.54
N SER A 465 -21.67 8.53 27.93
CA SER A 465 -22.49 7.58 27.18
C SER A 465 -22.88 6.32 27.95
N ASN A 466 -22.85 6.36 29.30
CA ASN A 466 -23.11 5.22 30.19
C ASN A 466 -22.41 3.92 29.75
N PRO A 467 -21.06 3.91 29.73
CA PRO A 467 -20.31 2.76 29.25
C PRO A 467 -20.37 1.57 30.22
N GLU A 468 -19.98 0.40 29.73
CA GLU A 468 -19.82 -0.77 30.60
C GLU A 468 -18.79 -0.48 31.70
N GLU A 469 -19.04 -0.95 32.93
CA GLU A 469 -18.20 -0.67 34.11
C GLU A 469 -16.70 -0.94 33.86
N ARG A 470 -16.40 -1.99 33.08
CA ARG A 470 -15.03 -2.36 32.68
C ARG A 470 -14.28 -1.27 31.89
N LEU A 471 -14.99 -0.36 31.23
CA LEU A 471 -14.40 0.72 30.43
C LEU A 471 -14.32 2.04 31.21
N VAL A 472 -15.12 2.21 32.28
CA VAL A 472 -15.21 3.47 33.04
C VAL A 472 -13.88 3.82 33.68
N LEU A 473 -13.36 2.92 34.52
CA LEU A 473 -12.16 3.17 35.31
C LEU A 473 -10.90 3.35 34.43
N PRO A 474 -10.61 2.49 33.43
CA PRO A 474 -9.50 2.70 32.50
C PRO A 474 -9.62 4.03 31.73
N SER A 475 -10.84 4.42 31.32
CA SER A 475 -11.05 5.70 30.62
C SER A 475 -10.77 6.91 31.52
N LYS A 476 -11.22 6.89 32.77
CA LYS A 476 -10.92 7.93 33.76
C LYS A 476 -9.42 8.06 34.00
N TYR A 477 -8.70 6.94 34.11
CA TYR A 477 -7.25 6.96 34.28
C TYR A 477 -6.52 7.50 33.05
N ASN A 478 -6.93 7.09 31.85
CA ASN A 478 -6.37 7.63 30.61
C ASN A 478 -6.64 9.13 30.47
N LEU A 479 -7.81 9.62 30.88
CA LEU A 479 -8.11 11.06 30.95
C LEU A 479 -7.19 11.78 31.92
N TYR A 480 -6.98 11.26 33.13
CA TYR A 480 -6.01 11.82 34.08
C TYR A 480 -4.62 11.98 33.44
N LYS A 481 -4.13 10.93 32.76
CA LYS A 481 -2.83 10.99 32.06
C LYS A 481 -2.81 12.01 30.92
N ILE A 482 -3.91 12.14 30.18
CA ILE A 482 -4.02 13.13 29.12
C ILE A 482 -4.04 14.55 29.69
N TYR A 483 -4.77 14.79 30.78
CA TYR A 483 -4.79 16.08 31.48
C TYR A 483 -3.40 16.48 31.97
N ASP A 484 -2.66 15.55 32.56
CA ASP A 484 -1.27 15.74 33.00
C ASP A 484 -0.35 16.13 31.82
N ILE A 485 -0.45 15.42 30.69
CA ILE A 485 0.32 15.73 29.47
C ILE A 485 -0.04 17.11 28.89
N LEU A 486 -1.32 17.49 28.93
CA LEU A 486 -1.81 18.78 28.44
C LEU A 486 -1.54 19.95 29.40
N GLY A 487 -1.06 19.68 30.62
CA GLY A 487 -0.85 20.69 31.67
C GLY A 487 -2.15 21.18 32.34
N GLU A 488 -3.25 20.45 32.18
CA GLU A 488 -4.57 20.73 32.78
C GLU A 488 -4.61 20.19 34.22
N ASN A 489 -3.78 20.77 35.10
CA ASN A 489 -3.51 20.24 36.45
C ASN A 489 -4.74 20.16 37.37
N ASP A 490 -5.68 21.10 37.25
CA ASP A 490 -6.91 21.10 38.06
C ASP A 490 -7.79 19.90 37.70
N GLU A 491 -8.02 19.68 36.41
CA GLU A 491 -8.78 18.52 35.90
C GLU A 491 -8.08 17.20 36.20
N ALA A 492 -6.74 17.17 36.10
CA ALA A 492 -5.95 16.01 36.50
C ALA A 492 -6.15 15.70 38.00
N THR A 493 -6.17 16.72 38.85
CA THR A 493 -6.39 16.56 40.29
C THR A 493 -7.81 16.07 40.57
N ILE A 494 -8.82 16.65 39.93
CA ILE A 494 -10.22 16.22 40.04
C ILE A 494 -10.35 14.74 39.64
N ALA A 495 -9.86 14.36 38.45
CA ALA A 495 -9.90 13.00 37.97
C ALA A 495 -9.16 12.02 38.91
N LYS A 496 -7.99 12.42 39.43
CA LYS A 496 -7.24 11.64 40.40
C LYS A 496 -8.05 11.41 41.69
N THR A 497 -8.61 12.47 42.26
CA THR A 497 -9.39 12.36 43.51
C THR A 497 -10.65 11.51 43.32
N ASP A 498 -11.33 11.63 42.18
CA ASP A 498 -12.50 10.82 41.84
C ASP A 498 -12.16 9.32 41.72
N ILE A 499 -11.04 8.98 41.04
CA ILE A 499 -10.60 7.59 40.93
C ILE A 499 -10.29 6.99 42.31
N VAL A 500 -9.58 7.74 43.16
CA VAL A 500 -9.19 7.26 44.50
C VAL A 500 -10.40 7.12 45.42
N ALA A 501 -11.37 8.05 45.34
CA ALA A 501 -12.58 8.00 46.16
C ALA A 501 -13.56 6.91 45.71
N THR A 502 -13.77 6.77 44.39
CA THR A 502 -14.77 5.86 43.83
C THR A 502 -14.25 4.43 43.72
N TYR A 503 -12.95 4.25 43.46
CA TYR A 503 -12.32 2.94 43.26
C TYR A 503 -11.09 2.70 44.15
N PRO A 504 -11.20 2.82 45.49
CA PRO A 504 -10.06 2.81 46.41
C PRO A 504 -9.29 1.47 46.42
N LYS A 505 -9.97 0.36 46.10
CA LYS A 505 -9.37 -0.98 46.00
C LYS A 505 -8.78 -1.27 44.61
N SER A 506 -8.97 -0.38 43.65
CA SER A 506 -8.46 -0.59 42.29
C SER A 506 -6.97 -0.33 42.22
N ARG A 507 -6.31 -1.04 41.30
CA ARG A 507 -4.89 -0.86 41.03
C ARG A 507 -4.57 0.57 40.56
N TYR A 508 -5.46 1.18 39.78
CA TYR A 508 -5.33 2.58 39.38
C TYR A 508 -5.28 3.54 40.59
N ALA A 509 -6.15 3.34 41.59
CA ALA A 509 -6.10 4.13 42.81
C ALA A 509 -4.80 3.88 43.61
N ALA A 510 -4.31 2.64 43.66
CA ALA A 510 -3.01 2.32 44.28
C ALA A 510 -1.84 3.03 43.57
N ILE A 511 -1.80 3.00 42.23
CA ILE A 511 -0.80 3.71 41.41
C ILE A 511 -0.84 5.23 41.67
N LEU A 512 -2.05 5.80 41.79
CA LEU A 512 -2.23 7.24 41.99
C LEU A 512 -1.88 7.70 43.41
N THR A 513 -2.05 6.84 44.42
CA THR A 513 -1.80 7.16 45.84
C THR A 513 -0.35 6.88 46.26
N ASN A 514 0.24 5.79 45.78
CA ASN A 514 1.63 5.40 46.08
C ASN A 514 2.33 4.86 44.82
N PRO A 515 2.82 5.74 43.93
CA PRO A 515 3.50 5.33 42.70
C PRO A 515 4.71 4.41 42.93
N ASP A 516 5.38 4.50 44.08
CA ASP A 516 6.58 3.72 44.41
C ASP A 516 6.28 2.28 44.91
N THR A 517 5.03 1.97 45.28
CA THR A 517 4.68 0.64 45.84
C THR A 517 4.26 -0.40 44.80
N VAL A 518 4.05 0.02 43.55
CA VAL A 518 3.55 -0.81 42.45
C VAL A 518 4.60 -1.85 41.99
N ASP A 519 5.87 -1.64 42.36
CA ASP A 519 7.01 -2.54 42.17
C ASP A 519 7.23 -3.53 43.35
N SER A 520 6.41 -3.48 44.40
CA SER A 520 6.48 -4.50 45.45
C SER A 520 6.00 -5.85 44.88
N LYS A 521 6.85 -6.88 45.02
CA LYS A 521 6.62 -8.26 44.57
C LYS A 521 5.50 -8.94 45.37
N ASP A 522 4.29 -8.40 45.31
CA ASP A 522 3.09 -9.14 45.71
C ASP A 522 2.83 -10.27 44.71
N GLU A 523 2.23 -11.35 45.20
CA GLU A 523 1.94 -12.57 44.43
C GLU A 523 1.05 -12.29 43.20
N ASN A 524 0.25 -11.21 43.25
CA ASN A 524 -0.60 -10.73 42.17
C ASN A 524 -0.05 -9.49 41.43
N SER A 525 1.25 -9.19 41.56
CA SER A 525 1.83 -8.10 40.76
C SER A 525 1.86 -8.49 39.26
N PRO A 526 1.71 -7.54 38.32
CA PRO A 526 1.74 -7.81 36.88
C PRO A 526 3.09 -8.37 36.44
N SER A 527 4.17 -8.00 37.12
CA SER A 527 5.49 -8.58 36.91
C SER A 527 5.53 -10.05 37.33
N THR A 528 4.97 -10.40 38.51
CA THR A 528 4.87 -11.79 38.98
C THR A 528 3.96 -12.62 38.06
N LEU A 529 2.81 -12.08 37.65
CA LEU A 529 1.90 -12.74 36.72
C LEU A 529 2.54 -12.92 35.35
N TYR A 530 3.30 -11.92 34.88
CA TYR A 530 4.09 -12.07 33.65
C TYR A 530 5.13 -13.18 33.77
N GLU A 531 5.85 -13.25 34.90
CA GLU A 531 6.80 -14.33 35.19
C GLU A 531 6.11 -15.69 35.18
N ASN A 532 4.93 -15.82 35.80
CA ASN A 532 4.14 -17.07 35.79
C ASN A 532 3.72 -17.47 34.38
N VAL A 533 3.18 -16.54 33.58
CA VAL A 533 2.79 -16.82 32.18
C VAL A 533 4.04 -17.15 31.34
N TYR A 534 5.17 -16.51 31.63
CA TYR A 534 6.44 -16.80 30.98
C TYR A 534 6.96 -18.21 31.32
N ASP A 535 6.80 -18.67 32.56
CA ASP A 535 7.14 -20.05 32.95
C ASP A 535 6.26 -21.07 32.21
N ILE A 536 4.97 -20.78 32.04
CA ILE A 536 4.05 -21.60 31.20
C ILE A 536 4.50 -21.60 29.73
N HIS A 537 4.99 -20.46 29.23
CA HIS A 537 5.59 -20.37 27.90
C HIS A 537 6.83 -21.24 27.76
N LEU A 538 7.70 -21.26 28.77
CA LEU A 538 8.88 -22.14 28.79
C LEU A 538 8.49 -23.62 28.84
N ALA A 539 7.38 -23.96 29.52
CA ALA A 539 6.79 -25.29 29.52
C ALA A 539 6.10 -25.67 28.18
N GLN A 540 6.09 -24.77 27.20
CA GLN A 540 5.47 -24.93 25.87
C GLN A 540 3.94 -25.09 25.89
N ASP A 541 3.25 -24.70 26.97
CA ASP A 541 1.79 -24.70 27.00
C ASP A 541 1.23 -23.40 26.40
N TYR A 542 1.37 -23.27 25.08
CA TYR A 542 1.06 -22.03 24.37
C TYR A 542 -0.43 -21.66 24.39
N GLU A 543 -1.33 -22.62 24.57
CA GLU A 543 -2.78 -22.32 24.67
C GLU A 543 -3.10 -21.55 25.95
N THR A 544 -2.58 -22.04 27.08
CA THR A 544 -2.71 -21.36 28.37
C THR A 544 -2.03 -19.99 28.36
N VAL A 545 -0.85 -19.87 27.72
CA VAL A 545 -0.17 -18.58 27.54
C VAL A 545 -1.04 -17.57 26.80
N ILE A 546 -1.66 -17.98 25.69
CA ILE A 546 -2.52 -17.09 24.90
C ILE A 546 -3.72 -16.65 25.74
N ALA A 547 -4.41 -17.59 26.40
CA ALA A 547 -5.59 -17.30 27.20
C ALA A 547 -5.29 -16.37 28.40
N GLN A 548 -4.26 -16.68 29.18
CA GLN A 548 -3.88 -15.86 30.34
C GLN A 548 -3.30 -14.50 29.92
N SER A 549 -2.54 -14.45 28.83
CA SER A 549 -2.09 -13.16 28.30
C SER A 549 -3.27 -12.30 27.87
N GLU A 550 -4.28 -12.85 27.20
CA GLU A 550 -5.50 -12.12 26.83
C GLU A 550 -6.25 -11.58 28.05
N GLU A 551 -6.41 -12.41 29.09
CA GLU A 551 -7.03 -11.98 30.35
C GLU A 551 -6.25 -10.85 31.02
N HIS A 552 -4.92 -10.98 31.10
CA HIS A 552 -4.06 -9.98 31.71
C HIS A 552 -3.94 -8.69 30.89
N ILE A 553 -3.97 -8.77 29.56
CA ILE A 553 -4.03 -7.60 28.67
C ILE A 553 -5.29 -6.78 28.95
N ILE A 554 -6.43 -7.46 29.12
CA ILE A 554 -7.70 -6.79 29.48
C ILE A 554 -7.65 -6.23 30.90
N THR A 555 -7.07 -6.98 31.84
CA THR A 555 -7.04 -6.60 33.26
C THR A 555 -6.10 -5.42 33.53
N PHE A 556 -4.94 -5.39 32.89
CA PHE A 556 -3.91 -4.36 33.04
C PHE A 556 -3.97 -3.30 31.95
N ASP A 557 -5.10 -3.18 31.25
CA ASP A 557 -5.22 -2.29 30.09
C ASP A 557 -4.77 -0.85 30.42
N GLY A 558 -3.92 -0.25 29.57
CA GLY A 558 -3.31 1.05 29.83
C GLY A 558 -2.12 1.06 30.82
N GLU A 559 -1.74 -0.06 31.43
CA GLU A 559 -0.49 -0.18 32.20
C GLU A 559 0.73 -0.49 31.29
N PRO A 560 1.96 -0.08 31.68
CA PRO A 560 3.18 -0.31 30.89
C PRO A 560 3.54 -1.78 30.64
N ILE A 561 2.91 -2.72 31.35
CA ILE A 561 3.15 -4.16 31.23
C ILE A 561 2.42 -4.80 30.03
N VAL A 562 1.34 -4.17 29.54
CA VAL A 562 0.50 -4.72 28.45
C VAL A 562 1.31 -5.08 27.20
N PRO A 563 2.22 -4.23 26.69
CA PRO A 563 3.04 -4.57 25.53
C PRO A 563 3.89 -5.84 25.73
N LYS A 564 4.29 -6.16 26.97
CA LYS A 564 5.04 -7.40 27.26
C LYS A 564 4.16 -8.63 27.15
N PHE A 565 2.94 -8.57 27.68
CA PHE A 565 1.97 -9.66 27.52
C PHE A 565 1.58 -9.85 26.05
N GLU A 566 1.39 -8.77 25.30
CA GLU A 566 1.13 -8.82 23.86
C GLU A 566 2.26 -9.50 23.10
N LEU A 567 3.52 -9.17 23.42
CA LEU A 567 4.67 -9.80 22.78
C LEU A 567 4.79 -11.30 23.12
N LEU A 568 4.48 -11.67 24.37
CA LEU A 568 4.47 -13.07 24.81
C LEU A 568 3.37 -13.86 24.11
N LYS A 569 2.16 -13.28 24.03
CA LYS A 569 1.03 -13.81 23.27
C LYS A 569 1.37 -13.98 21.79
N ALA A 570 1.97 -12.97 21.15
CA ALA A 570 2.39 -13.05 19.75
C ALA A 570 3.35 -14.22 19.51
N THR A 571 4.31 -14.40 20.43
CA THR A 571 5.27 -15.51 20.34
C THR A 571 4.57 -16.87 20.48
N ALA A 572 3.62 -17.00 21.41
CA ALA A 572 2.82 -18.22 21.58
C ALA A 572 1.91 -18.51 20.36
N LEU A 573 1.25 -17.48 19.81
CA LEU A 573 0.48 -17.58 18.57
C LEU A 573 1.33 -18.09 17.40
N GLY A 574 2.54 -17.54 17.24
CA GLY A 574 3.46 -18.00 16.21
C GLY A 574 3.91 -19.44 16.39
N ARG A 575 4.11 -19.87 17.63
CA ARG A 575 4.46 -21.26 17.95
C ARG A 575 3.31 -22.23 17.69
N LEU A 576 2.06 -21.81 17.87
CA LEU A 576 0.89 -22.68 17.75
C LEU A 576 0.28 -22.69 16.34
N TYR A 577 0.09 -21.51 15.74
CA TYR A 577 -0.62 -21.33 14.46
C TYR A 577 0.31 -21.01 13.27
N GLY A 578 1.53 -20.56 13.54
CA GLY A 578 2.58 -20.37 12.53
C GLY A 578 2.84 -18.94 12.10
N PHE A 579 3.61 -18.79 11.03
CA PHE A 579 4.21 -17.52 10.59
C PHE A 579 3.19 -16.41 10.30
N GLU A 580 2.04 -16.73 9.71
CA GLU A 580 1.07 -15.71 9.32
C GLU A 580 0.47 -15.00 10.55
N ASP A 581 0.09 -15.76 11.56
CA ASP A 581 -0.44 -15.21 12.81
C ASP A 581 0.65 -14.51 13.63
N TYR A 582 1.87 -15.05 13.63
CA TYR A 582 3.03 -14.36 14.21
C TYR A 582 3.25 -12.99 13.55
N ARG A 583 3.26 -12.95 12.21
CA ARG A 583 3.45 -11.71 11.44
C ARG A 583 2.37 -10.69 11.72
N LYS A 584 1.10 -11.12 11.76
CA LYS A 584 -0.02 -10.23 12.11
C LYS A 584 0.15 -9.64 13.50
N ALA A 585 0.42 -10.49 14.50
CA ALA A 585 0.58 -10.07 15.88
C ALA A 585 1.79 -9.13 16.09
N ILE A 586 2.95 -9.46 15.51
CA ILE A 586 4.15 -8.60 15.58
C ILE A 586 3.92 -7.25 14.89
N ASN A 587 3.27 -7.23 13.72
CA ASN A 587 2.95 -5.98 13.05
C ASN A 587 1.94 -5.14 13.86
N TYR A 588 0.93 -5.79 14.47
CA TYR A 588 0.02 -5.12 15.39
C TYR A 588 0.78 -4.46 16.53
N ILE A 589 1.67 -5.19 17.23
CA ILE A 589 2.44 -4.62 18.35
C ILE A 589 3.36 -3.49 17.91
N ALA A 590 4.05 -3.66 16.78
CA ALA A 590 4.96 -2.65 16.22
C ALA A 590 4.24 -1.34 15.88
N VAL A 591 2.93 -1.41 15.59
CA VAL A 591 2.10 -0.29 15.18
C VAL A 591 1.36 0.31 16.39
N THR A 592 0.71 -0.52 17.19
CA THR A 592 -0.10 -0.12 18.35
C THR A 592 0.75 0.43 19.49
N TYR A 593 1.92 -0.16 19.74
CA TYR A 593 2.79 0.19 20.87
C TYR A 593 4.14 0.76 20.43
N ALA A 594 4.22 1.40 19.25
CA ALA A 594 5.47 1.85 18.61
C ALA A 594 6.42 2.66 19.52
N ASN A 595 5.88 3.33 20.54
CA ASN A 595 6.64 4.16 21.49
C ASN A 595 7.16 3.41 22.72
N THR A 596 6.88 2.11 22.86
CA THR A 596 7.32 1.26 23.97
C THR A 596 8.56 0.44 23.58
N PRO A 597 9.40 -0.02 24.53
CA PRO A 597 10.53 -0.90 24.23
C PRO A 597 10.11 -2.16 23.45
N GLU A 598 8.97 -2.74 23.81
CA GLU A 598 8.40 -3.94 23.19
C GLU A 598 7.88 -3.64 21.78
N GLY A 599 7.26 -2.48 21.56
CA GLY A 599 6.87 -2.03 20.21
C GLY A 599 8.07 -1.76 19.31
N GLN A 600 9.14 -1.16 19.83
CA GLN A 600 10.41 -1.00 19.09
C GLN A 600 11.08 -2.35 18.80
N GLN A 601 10.99 -3.31 19.73
CA GLN A 601 11.42 -4.68 19.51
C GLN A 601 10.58 -5.35 18.41
N ALA A 602 9.26 -5.24 18.46
CA ALA A 602 8.36 -5.75 17.44
C ALA A 602 8.63 -5.11 16.07
N GLN A 603 8.94 -3.80 16.03
CA GLN A 603 9.29 -3.10 14.80
C GLN A 603 10.61 -3.60 14.20
N ARG A 604 11.62 -3.88 15.04
CA ARG A 604 12.87 -4.53 14.60
C ARG A 604 12.60 -5.94 14.08
N MET A 605 11.79 -6.73 14.78
CA MET A 605 11.37 -8.06 14.33
C MET A 605 10.65 -8.00 12.97
N ALA A 606 9.73 -7.04 12.81
CA ALA A 606 8.98 -6.85 11.57
C ALA A 606 9.88 -6.51 10.37
N ASN A 607 10.88 -5.65 10.57
CA ASN A 607 11.75 -5.18 9.49
C ASN A 607 12.91 -6.14 9.17
N ASP A 608 13.50 -6.77 10.19
CA ASP A 608 14.77 -7.50 10.03
C ASP A 608 14.62 -9.03 10.10
N MET A 609 13.63 -9.51 10.85
CA MET A 609 13.45 -10.94 11.14
C MET A 609 12.36 -11.57 10.25
N LEU A 610 11.17 -10.97 10.18
CA LEU A 610 10.07 -11.54 9.40
C LEU A 610 10.43 -11.79 7.92
N PRO A 611 11.15 -10.90 7.20
CA PRO A 611 11.53 -11.18 5.81
C PRO A 611 12.46 -12.39 5.66
N LYS A 612 13.28 -12.69 6.68
CA LYS A 612 14.17 -13.85 6.67
C LYS A 612 13.43 -15.16 6.94
N LEU A 613 12.25 -15.09 7.55
CA LEU A 613 11.41 -16.22 7.92
C LEU A 613 10.21 -16.40 6.97
N GLU A 614 10.09 -15.58 5.92
CA GLU A 614 8.93 -15.59 5.03
C GLU A 614 8.95 -16.77 4.04
N SER A 615 10.13 -17.30 3.72
CA SER A 615 10.27 -18.39 2.75
C SER A 615 9.72 -19.71 3.28
N LYS A 616 8.70 -20.23 2.60
CA LYS A 616 8.06 -21.52 2.89
C LYS A 616 8.74 -22.69 2.15
N GLU A 617 9.72 -22.41 1.30
CA GLU A 617 10.36 -23.41 0.43
C GLU A 617 11.39 -24.26 1.19
N PHE A 618 11.24 -25.57 1.12
CA PHE A 618 12.20 -26.50 1.69
C PHE A 618 13.52 -26.50 0.90
N VAL A 619 14.62 -26.56 1.63
CA VAL A 619 15.98 -26.61 1.08
C VAL A 619 16.33 -28.06 0.76
N ASN A 620 17.17 -28.28 -0.26
CA ASN A 620 17.67 -29.63 -0.56
C ASN A 620 18.51 -30.17 0.62
N ASP A 621 18.12 -31.36 1.11
CA ASP A 621 18.76 -32.02 2.25
C ASP A 621 20.24 -32.36 2.01
N SER A 622 20.71 -32.38 0.75
CA SER A 622 22.12 -32.60 0.37
C SER A 622 23.06 -31.49 0.87
N VAL A 623 22.52 -30.36 1.32
CA VAL A 623 23.26 -29.17 1.78
C VAL A 623 23.21 -29.04 3.32
N SER A 624 22.78 -30.08 4.03
CA SER A 624 22.63 -30.06 5.50
C SER A 624 23.50 -31.13 6.16
N ASP A 625 24.26 -30.73 7.18
CA ASP A 625 25.09 -31.63 7.98
C ASP A 625 24.40 -32.09 9.27
N HIS A 626 23.12 -31.76 9.47
CA HIS A 626 22.37 -32.07 10.68
C HIS A 626 20.95 -32.52 10.35
N PHE A 627 20.55 -33.66 10.89
CA PHE A 627 19.28 -34.32 10.64
C PHE A 627 18.58 -34.64 11.96
N LYS A 628 17.25 -34.69 11.88
CA LYS A 628 16.35 -35.00 12.99
C LYS A 628 15.45 -36.16 12.61
N VAL A 629 15.18 -37.01 13.58
CA VAL A 629 14.18 -38.08 13.47
C VAL A 629 12.97 -37.66 14.29
N ILE A 630 11.79 -37.67 13.68
CA ILE A 630 10.57 -37.11 14.27
C ILE A 630 9.51 -38.19 14.38
N PHE A 631 9.00 -38.33 15.60
CA PHE A 631 7.84 -39.16 15.92
C PHE A 631 6.63 -38.25 16.16
N LYS A 632 5.54 -38.48 15.43
CA LYS A 632 4.30 -37.70 15.51
C LYS A 632 3.35 -38.31 16.52
N PHE A 633 2.86 -37.52 17.47
CA PHE A 633 1.84 -37.91 18.44
C PHE A 633 0.67 -36.93 18.41
N ASN A 634 -0.51 -37.43 18.78
CA ASN A 634 -1.65 -36.58 19.08
C ASN A 634 -1.42 -35.94 20.45
N ARG A 635 -1.51 -34.61 20.52
CA ARG A 635 -1.21 -33.79 21.71
C ARG A 635 -2.07 -34.16 22.92
N ALA A 636 -3.32 -34.59 22.72
CA ALA A 636 -4.21 -35.01 23.81
C ALA A 636 -3.79 -36.33 24.50
N LYS A 637 -2.76 -37.03 24.01
CA LYS A 637 -2.26 -38.29 24.58
C LYS A 637 -0.96 -38.08 25.35
N THR A 638 -0.95 -37.17 26.33
CA THR A 638 0.21 -36.79 27.15
C THR A 638 0.93 -37.98 27.77
N ASP A 639 0.21 -38.92 28.41
CA ASP A 639 0.82 -40.13 29.00
C ASP A 639 1.61 -40.95 27.98
N LYS A 640 1.12 -41.03 26.73
CA LYS A 640 1.80 -41.77 25.65
C LYS A 640 3.05 -41.05 25.16
N ILE A 641 3.03 -39.72 25.15
CA ILE A 641 4.18 -38.90 24.76
C ILE A 641 5.27 -39.03 25.83
N GLU A 642 4.93 -38.92 27.11
CA GLU A 642 5.89 -39.02 28.22
C GLU A 642 6.51 -40.41 28.35
N THR A 643 5.68 -41.47 28.28
CA THR A 643 6.17 -42.86 28.31
C THR A 643 7.08 -43.15 27.13
N PHE A 644 6.71 -42.70 25.92
CA PHE A 644 7.55 -42.85 24.74
C PHE A 644 8.85 -42.05 24.86
N LYS A 645 8.78 -40.81 25.34
CA LYS A 645 9.96 -39.94 25.54
C LYS A 645 10.95 -40.57 26.52
N THR A 646 10.45 -41.10 27.64
CA THR A 646 11.27 -41.77 28.66
C THR A 646 11.94 -43.02 28.06
N THR A 647 11.17 -43.85 27.36
CA THR A 647 11.69 -45.03 26.67
C THR A 647 12.74 -44.65 25.62
N LEU A 648 12.50 -43.58 24.86
CA LEU A 648 13.41 -43.09 23.85
C LEU A 648 14.71 -42.58 24.48
N ASP A 649 14.66 -41.83 25.58
CA ASP A 649 15.86 -41.35 26.28
C ASP A 649 16.72 -42.49 26.84
N GLU A 650 16.10 -43.58 27.33
CA GLU A 650 16.83 -44.78 27.74
C GLU A 650 17.53 -45.44 26.54
N VAL A 651 16.80 -45.63 25.43
CA VAL A 651 17.34 -46.24 24.22
C VAL A 651 18.47 -45.41 23.61
N LEU A 652 18.35 -44.08 23.60
CA LEU A 652 19.37 -43.20 23.03
C LEU A 652 20.69 -43.21 23.81
N LYS A 653 20.67 -43.50 25.12
CA LYS A 653 21.90 -43.64 25.94
C LYS A 653 22.76 -44.83 25.53
N ASN A 654 22.17 -45.86 24.94
CA ASN A 654 22.86 -47.09 24.55
C ASN A 654 23.58 -46.96 23.19
N VAL A 655 23.36 -45.86 22.45
CA VAL A 655 23.98 -45.61 21.15
C VAL A 655 25.43 -45.13 21.33
N ARG A 656 26.41 -45.96 20.96
CA ARG A 656 27.84 -45.72 21.26
C ARG A 656 28.52 -44.66 20.39
N TYR A 657 28.15 -44.54 19.12
CA TYR A 657 28.88 -43.73 18.12
C TYR A 657 28.29 -42.33 17.91
N TYR A 658 27.11 -42.04 18.47
CA TYR A 658 26.42 -40.76 18.30
C TYR A 658 25.96 -40.22 19.65
N LYS A 659 26.21 -38.92 19.91
CA LYS A 659 25.68 -38.22 21.08
C LYS A 659 24.27 -37.74 20.79
N LEU A 660 23.29 -38.63 20.98
CA LEU A 660 21.89 -38.33 20.70
C LEU A 660 21.16 -37.80 21.92
N LYS A 661 20.22 -36.89 21.70
CA LYS A 661 19.29 -36.38 22.71
C LYS A 661 17.89 -36.35 22.11
N SER A 662 16.86 -36.41 22.95
CA SER A 662 15.51 -36.17 22.48
C SER A 662 14.82 -35.00 23.17
N SER A 663 13.90 -34.36 22.47
CA SER A 663 13.03 -33.28 22.98
C SER A 663 11.57 -33.55 22.65
N VAL A 664 10.68 -32.85 23.35
CA VAL A 664 9.25 -32.79 23.04
C VAL A 664 8.98 -31.37 22.55
N ASP A 665 8.52 -31.26 21.31
CA ASP A 665 8.31 -29.99 20.62
C ASP A 665 6.85 -29.91 20.18
N VAL A 666 6.10 -28.93 20.72
CA VAL A 666 4.71 -28.68 20.28
C VAL A 666 4.72 -28.19 18.83
N TYR A 667 3.90 -28.81 17.98
CA TYR A 667 3.82 -28.46 16.55
C TYR A 667 2.58 -27.64 16.24
N ASP A 668 1.39 -28.07 16.65
CA ASP A 668 0.14 -27.33 16.48
C ASP A 668 -0.85 -27.70 17.61
N THR A 669 -2.10 -27.27 17.49
CA THR A 669 -3.16 -27.56 18.49
C THR A 669 -3.40 -29.06 18.69
N ASN A 670 -3.15 -29.90 17.69
CA ASN A 670 -3.47 -31.33 17.69
C ASN A 670 -2.25 -32.24 17.77
N THR A 671 -1.05 -31.71 17.51
CA THR A 671 0.14 -32.50 17.20
C THR A 671 1.32 -32.07 18.06
N THR A 672 2.01 -33.07 18.61
CA THR A 672 3.29 -32.90 19.30
C THR A 672 4.32 -33.83 18.68
N PHE A 673 5.55 -33.34 18.56
CA PHE A 673 6.67 -34.13 18.08
C PHE A 673 7.57 -34.57 19.22
N VAL A 674 7.97 -35.83 19.19
CA VAL A 674 9.14 -36.31 19.93
C VAL A 674 10.29 -36.39 18.93
N VAL A 675 11.35 -35.62 19.18
CA VAL A 675 12.40 -35.34 18.19
C VAL A 675 13.73 -35.86 18.69
N VAL A 676 14.45 -36.63 17.86
CA VAL A 676 15.84 -37.02 18.11
C VAL A 676 16.78 -36.05 17.42
N HIS A 677 17.77 -35.55 18.15
CA HIS A 677 18.80 -34.63 17.67
C HIS A 677 20.18 -35.29 17.73
N GLY A 678 21.13 -34.78 16.94
CA GLY A 678 22.55 -35.19 16.98
C GLY A 678 23.01 -36.08 15.83
N LEU A 679 22.17 -36.29 14.81
CA LEU A 679 22.53 -37.08 13.62
C LEU A 679 23.12 -36.16 12.55
N GLN A 680 24.29 -36.51 12.02
CA GLN A 680 24.98 -35.69 11.01
C GLN A 680 24.83 -36.19 9.57
N ASN A 681 24.30 -37.41 9.39
CA ASN A 681 24.20 -38.06 8.09
C ASN A 681 22.75 -38.44 7.77
N ALA A 682 22.27 -38.05 6.60
CA ALA A 682 20.90 -38.29 6.14
C ALA A 682 20.55 -39.79 6.09
N GLN A 683 21.47 -40.61 5.60
CA GLN A 683 21.27 -42.04 5.46
C GLN A 683 21.19 -42.73 6.82
N VAL A 684 22.03 -42.31 7.75
CA VAL A 684 21.99 -42.79 9.15
C VAL A 684 20.66 -42.41 9.81
N ALA A 685 20.17 -41.19 9.57
CA ALA A 685 18.87 -40.79 10.09
C ALA A 685 17.70 -41.58 9.46
N LYS A 686 17.74 -41.85 8.15
CA LYS A 686 16.73 -42.71 7.47
C LYS A 686 16.75 -44.15 7.99
N THR A 687 17.92 -44.63 8.37
CA THR A 687 18.14 -45.97 8.95
C THR A 687 18.22 -45.93 10.48
N PHE A 688 17.58 -44.96 11.14
CA PHE A 688 17.67 -44.75 12.59
C PHE A 688 17.41 -46.02 13.43
N ARG A 689 16.52 -46.93 13.00
CA ARG A 689 16.29 -48.19 13.72
C ARG A 689 17.50 -49.13 13.72
N GLN A 690 18.37 -49.07 12.70
CA GLN A 690 19.54 -49.92 12.56
C GLN A 690 20.72 -49.49 13.45
N ILE A 691 20.70 -48.25 13.95
CA ILE A 691 21.72 -47.79 14.90
C ILE A 691 21.38 -48.10 16.36
N LEU A 692 20.19 -48.66 16.62
CA LEU A 692 19.76 -49.13 17.93
C LEU A 692 20.15 -50.60 18.11
N LEU A 693 20.40 -51.03 19.35
CA LEU A 693 20.58 -52.46 19.66
C LEU A 693 19.29 -53.23 19.35
N ASP A 694 19.38 -54.50 18.96
CA ASP A 694 18.22 -55.32 18.56
C ASP A 694 17.11 -55.36 19.64
N GLU A 695 17.49 -55.37 20.91
CA GLU A 695 16.55 -55.33 22.05
C GLU A 695 15.88 -53.96 22.21
N ASP A 696 16.59 -52.87 21.89
CA ASP A 696 16.10 -51.50 21.98
C ASP A 696 15.27 -51.09 20.76
N ALA A 697 15.60 -51.59 19.57
CA ALA A 697 14.83 -51.39 18.35
C ALA A 697 13.40 -51.93 18.48
N LYS A 698 13.20 -53.02 19.26
CA LYS A 698 11.87 -53.59 19.56
C LYS A 698 11.01 -52.67 20.42
N LYS A 699 11.60 -51.76 21.19
CA LYS A 699 10.90 -50.80 22.07
C LYS A 699 10.36 -49.59 21.27
N ILE A 700 11.03 -49.21 20.17
CA ILE A 700 10.66 -48.05 19.35
C ILE A 700 9.83 -48.47 18.12
N LYS A 701 8.54 -48.72 18.35
CA LYS A 701 7.61 -49.17 17.28
C LYS A 701 6.93 -48.05 16.51
N ALA A 702 6.91 -46.82 17.04
CA ALA A 702 6.25 -45.68 16.43
C ALA A 702 6.84 -45.37 15.03
N PRO A 703 6.00 -44.97 14.05
CA PRO A 703 6.49 -44.49 12.77
C PRO A 703 7.23 -43.17 12.94
N PHE A 704 8.26 -42.95 12.13
CA PHE A 704 9.02 -41.72 12.13
C PHE A 704 9.29 -41.25 10.70
N PHE A 705 9.60 -39.97 10.57
CA PHE A 705 10.18 -39.41 9.36
C PHE A 705 11.46 -38.64 9.69
N VAL A 706 12.26 -38.36 8.67
CA VAL A 706 13.54 -37.67 8.79
C VAL A 706 13.44 -36.32 8.13
N VAL A 707 14.08 -35.33 8.73
CA VAL A 707 14.16 -33.97 8.18
C VAL A 707 15.49 -33.33 8.53
N SER A 708 16.05 -32.54 7.62
CA SER A 708 17.22 -31.71 7.95
C SER A 708 16.86 -30.64 8.98
N SER A 709 17.83 -30.17 9.76
CA SER A 709 17.57 -29.17 10.80
C SER A 709 17.04 -27.85 10.22
N LYS A 710 17.47 -27.47 9.01
CA LYS A 710 16.94 -26.29 8.28
C LYS A 710 15.47 -26.50 7.89
N ASN A 711 15.14 -27.64 7.28
CA ASN A 711 13.76 -27.94 6.90
C ASN A 711 12.85 -28.12 8.11
N TYR A 712 13.37 -28.62 9.24
CA TYR A 712 12.62 -28.71 10.48
C TYR A 712 12.21 -27.32 11.01
N GLN A 713 13.11 -26.34 10.90
CA GLN A 713 12.80 -24.96 11.27
C GLN A 713 11.68 -24.39 10.39
N ILE A 714 11.76 -24.57 9.08
CA ILE A 714 10.72 -24.14 8.12
C ILE A 714 9.39 -24.81 8.45
N LEU A 715 9.42 -26.12 8.72
CA LEU A 715 8.25 -26.91 9.11
C LEU A 715 7.59 -26.36 10.38
N GLN A 716 8.39 -26.07 11.41
CA GLN A 716 7.89 -25.50 12.67
C GLN A 716 7.34 -24.07 12.51
N ILE A 717 7.92 -23.26 11.62
CA ILE A 717 7.50 -21.87 11.38
C ILE A 717 6.20 -21.82 10.57
N HIS A 718 6.08 -22.63 9.51
CA HIS A 718 4.98 -22.50 8.54
C HIS A 718 3.89 -23.55 8.68
N LYS A 719 4.04 -24.50 9.60
CA LYS A 719 3.05 -25.55 9.87
C LYS A 719 2.65 -26.35 8.61
N ASN A 720 3.60 -26.59 7.71
CA ASN A 720 3.41 -27.22 6.40
C ASN A 720 3.90 -28.69 6.33
N LEU A 721 3.71 -29.46 7.40
CA LEU A 721 4.11 -30.88 7.50
C LEU A 721 3.59 -31.73 6.33
N ASP A 722 2.32 -31.61 5.96
CA ASP A 722 1.73 -32.46 4.90
C ASP A 722 2.39 -32.22 3.55
N THR A 723 2.74 -30.96 3.25
CA THR A 723 3.52 -30.59 2.06
C THR A 723 4.90 -31.24 2.09
N TYR A 724 5.60 -31.20 3.24
CA TYR A 724 6.90 -31.84 3.39
C TYR A 724 6.84 -33.36 3.16
N LEU A 725 5.84 -34.03 3.74
CA LEU A 725 5.67 -35.47 3.61
C LEU A 725 5.34 -35.88 2.17
N SER A 726 4.55 -35.09 1.44
CA SER A 726 4.21 -35.35 0.04
C SER A 726 5.40 -35.22 -0.93
N LEU A 727 6.35 -34.32 -0.64
CA LEU A 727 7.54 -34.12 -1.46
C LEU A 727 8.57 -35.26 -1.32
N ASN A 728 8.58 -35.93 -0.17
CA ASN A 728 9.55 -36.97 0.17
C ASN A 728 9.00 -38.40 0.08
N ASN A 729 7.70 -38.56 -0.18
CA ASN A 729 7.05 -39.82 -0.54
C ASN A 729 6.17 -39.58 -1.79
N PRO A 730 6.75 -39.59 -3.01
CA PRO A 730 5.95 -39.59 -4.24
C PRO A 730 5.14 -40.88 -4.42
#